data_AF-A0A7T1T7G0-F1
#
_entry.id   AF-A0A7T1T7G0-F1
#
_cell.length_a   1.000
_cell.length_b   1.000
_cell.length_c   1.000
_cell.angle_alpha   90.00
_cell.angle_beta   90.00
_cell.angle_gamma   90.00
#
_symmetry.space_group_name_H-M   'P 1'
#
loop_
_entity.id
_entity.type
_entity.pdbx_description
1 polymer ?
#
loop_
_entity_poly.entity_id
_entity_poly.type
_entity_poly.pdbx_seq_one_letter_code
_entity_poly.pdbx_strand_id
1 'polypeptide(L)'
;MASHARVRAPELQGEGGWLNTGGRDLTLADLRGRITLIDFWTFCCVNCLHVLDELRELEERHRDTLVIVGVHSPKFAHEADHEAVVDAVERYQVEHPVLDDPQLATWKQYAVRAWPTLVVIDPEGYVVAQHAGEGHAHAIATLVEDLEREHEAKGTLRRGDGPYVPPEPEPTALRFPGKALRLPGRGPTEATGPGGRNFLVSDTTRHQLVELAPDGETVLRRVGSGERGLVDGGPGQARFSEPQGLALLPDGRTVVVADTVNHALRSYDPVTGEVGTLAGTGEQWWQGAATDGPALEVALSSPWDVEWFDGRLWIAMAGVHQLWSWTPPGAGERQGRVRVEAGTTNEGLVDGPVAEAWFAQPSGLSASADGERLWVADSETSALRRIERTGAGRALQVRTAVGTGLFDFGHRDGSAEQALFQHPLGVTALPGGRVAVSDTYNNALRCYDPESGEVTTLATDLREPSGALLVDDHEGRDGPGQGTEIVVVESARHRLTRLRLPEEAVRVEPVAHRTQRSATEVAPGELLLEVVFQAPGGQKLDDRYGPATRLLVGSTPEDLLAEGAGTGTDLTRAVRLADGVTEGVLHVSAMAASCDDPDGSAEPVEYPACHVHQQDWGVPVRVTASGTSRLPLVLAGMDSGAAAADAPS
;
A
#
# COMPACT_ATOMS: atom_id res chain seq x y z
N MET A 1 -26.32 -22.62 -25.35
CA MET A 1 -25.74 -21.77 -24.28
C MET A 1 -26.41 -22.22 -22.99
N ALA A 2 -25.68 -22.88 -22.11
CA ALA A 2 -26.22 -23.18 -20.78
C ALA A 2 -26.55 -21.85 -20.11
N SER A 3 -27.79 -21.66 -19.65
CA SER A 3 -28.15 -20.45 -18.91
C SER A 3 -27.36 -20.46 -17.61
N HIS A 4 -26.32 -19.63 -17.51
CA HIS A 4 -25.61 -19.43 -16.25
C HIS A 4 -26.64 -19.01 -15.20
N ALA A 5 -26.64 -19.69 -14.05
CA ALA A 5 -27.48 -19.31 -12.93
C ALA A 5 -27.07 -17.89 -12.48
N ARG A 6 -27.97 -16.90 -12.58
CA ARG A 6 -27.70 -15.54 -12.10
C ARG A 6 -27.62 -15.58 -10.57
N VAL A 7 -26.52 -15.10 -10.01
CA VAL A 7 -26.30 -15.04 -8.56
C VAL A 7 -26.83 -13.70 -8.04
N ARG A 8 -27.74 -13.76 -7.07
CA ARG A 8 -28.19 -12.57 -6.34
C ARG A 8 -27.06 -12.08 -5.45
N ALA A 9 -26.80 -10.78 -5.47
CA ALA A 9 -25.86 -10.16 -4.54
C ALA A 9 -26.34 -10.38 -3.08
N PRO A 10 -25.50 -10.94 -2.19
CA PRO A 10 -25.77 -11.00 -0.76
C PRO A 10 -25.94 -9.61 -0.16
N GLU A 11 -26.76 -9.47 0.89
CA GLU A 11 -26.97 -8.16 1.53
C GLU A 11 -25.69 -7.65 2.21
N LEU A 12 -25.56 -6.32 2.28
CA LEU A 12 -24.42 -5.64 2.90
C LEU A 12 -24.61 -5.56 4.43
N GLN A 13 -23.66 -6.09 5.19
CA GLN A 13 -23.70 -6.24 6.64
C GLN A 13 -22.32 -5.95 7.23
N GLY A 14 -22.23 -4.93 8.08
CA GLY A 14 -21.02 -4.61 8.83
C GLY A 14 -21.41 -3.99 10.17
N GLU A 15 -20.84 -4.49 11.28
CA GLU A 15 -21.18 -3.99 12.62
C GLU A 15 -20.66 -2.57 12.86
N GLY A 16 -19.68 -2.11 12.09
CA GLY A 16 -19.17 -0.73 12.15
C GLY A 16 -20.09 0.31 11.48
N GLY A 17 -21.11 -0.15 10.74
CA GLY A 17 -22.10 0.73 10.12
C GLY A 17 -21.61 1.42 8.84
N TRP A 18 -22.27 2.52 8.49
CA TRP A 18 -22.04 3.24 7.23
C TRP A 18 -21.38 4.60 7.47
N LEU A 19 -20.36 4.89 6.68
CA LEU A 19 -19.70 6.19 6.54
C LEU A 19 -20.10 6.83 5.21
N ASN A 20 -20.00 8.16 5.14
CA ASN A 20 -20.32 8.94 3.94
C ASN A 20 -21.77 8.81 3.43
N THR A 21 -22.73 8.53 4.32
CA THR A 21 -24.17 8.39 3.98
C THR A 21 -25.08 9.37 4.71
N GLY A 22 -24.50 10.31 5.48
CA GLY A 22 -25.25 11.23 6.33
C GLY A 22 -25.99 10.52 7.47
N GLY A 23 -25.44 9.40 7.97
CA GLY A 23 -26.01 8.60 9.06
C GLY A 23 -27.13 7.66 8.62
N ARG A 24 -27.27 7.40 7.32
CA ARG A 24 -28.25 6.42 6.79
C ARG A 24 -27.60 5.05 6.60
N ASP A 25 -28.27 4.02 7.09
CA ASP A 25 -27.95 2.65 6.70
C ASP A 25 -28.48 2.37 5.29
N LEU A 26 -27.61 1.91 4.39
CA LEU A 26 -27.98 1.54 3.03
C LEU A 26 -28.23 0.04 2.94
N THR A 27 -29.15 -0.34 2.06
CA THR A 27 -29.40 -1.73 1.65
C THR A 27 -29.21 -1.87 0.13
N LEU A 28 -28.99 -3.09 -0.36
CA LEU A 28 -29.00 -3.36 -1.80
C LEU A 28 -30.34 -3.01 -2.46
N ALA A 29 -31.44 -2.93 -1.69
CA ALA A 29 -32.73 -2.46 -2.20
C ALA A 29 -32.71 -0.95 -2.53
N ASP A 30 -31.98 -0.14 -1.75
CA ASP A 30 -31.84 1.31 -1.98
C ASP A 30 -31.00 1.62 -3.23
N LEU A 31 -30.14 0.69 -3.64
CA LEU A 31 -29.26 0.80 -4.80
C LEU A 31 -29.90 0.25 -6.10
N ARG A 32 -31.12 -0.30 -6.02
CA ARG A 32 -31.82 -0.86 -7.19
C ARG A 32 -32.05 0.16 -8.29
N GLY A 33 -31.83 -0.30 -9.51
CA GLY A 33 -31.90 0.54 -10.70
C GLY A 33 -30.58 1.24 -11.02
N ARG A 34 -29.53 1.10 -10.20
CA ARG A 34 -28.19 1.59 -10.48
C ARG A 34 -27.21 0.44 -10.59
N ILE A 35 -26.14 0.65 -11.35
CA ILE A 35 -25.00 -0.25 -11.35
C ILE A 35 -24.29 -0.02 -10.00
N THR A 36 -23.99 -1.09 -9.27
CA THR A 36 -23.27 -0.98 -8.00
C THR A 36 -21.93 -1.68 -8.13
N LEU A 37 -20.85 -0.96 -7.82
CA LEU A 37 -19.51 -1.51 -7.71
C LEU A 37 -19.15 -1.63 -6.23
N ILE A 38 -18.95 -2.85 -5.75
CA ILE A 38 -18.45 -3.09 -4.40
C ILE A 38 -16.94 -3.20 -4.47
N ASP A 39 -16.24 -2.37 -3.71
CA ASP A 39 -14.79 -2.43 -3.52
C ASP A 39 -14.46 -2.98 -2.14
N PHE A 40 -13.95 -4.21 -2.07
CA PHE A 40 -13.43 -4.79 -0.83
C PHE A 40 -12.00 -4.32 -0.60
N TRP A 41 -11.81 -3.44 0.37
CA TRP A 41 -10.55 -2.76 0.59
C TRP A 41 -10.15 -2.75 2.07
N THR A 42 -8.89 -2.46 2.33
CA THR A 42 -8.33 -2.23 3.67
C THR A 42 -7.33 -1.10 3.55
N PHE A 43 -7.27 -0.21 4.53
CA PHE A 43 -6.57 1.07 4.37
C PHE A 43 -5.05 0.99 4.52
N CYS A 44 -4.51 -0.15 4.95
CA CYS A 44 -3.08 -0.42 5.01
C CYS A 44 -2.46 -0.79 3.65
N CYS A 45 -3.27 -1.39 2.77
CA CYS A 45 -2.80 -2.09 1.57
C CYS A 45 -2.61 -1.12 0.40
N VAL A 46 -1.37 -0.98 -0.09
CA VAL A 46 -1.05 -0.07 -1.20
C VAL A 46 -1.83 -0.39 -2.47
N ASN A 47 -2.11 -1.66 -2.76
CA ASN A 47 -2.90 -2.06 -3.93
C ASN A 47 -4.35 -1.55 -3.84
N CYS A 48 -4.92 -1.53 -2.62
CA CYS A 48 -6.23 -0.91 -2.40
C CYS A 48 -6.19 0.59 -2.65
N LEU A 49 -5.10 1.27 -2.26
CA LEU A 49 -4.96 2.71 -2.48
C LEU A 49 -4.83 3.05 -3.97
N HIS A 50 -4.14 2.22 -4.77
CA HIS A 50 -4.12 2.37 -6.22
C HIS A 50 -5.52 2.21 -6.83
N VAL A 51 -6.28 1.18 -6.40
CA VAL A 51 -7.67 1.00 -6.86
C VAL A 51 -8.55 2.18 -6.48
N LEU A 52 -8.43 2.73 -5.27
CA LEU A 52 -9.17 3.94 -4.90
C LEU A 52 -8.90 5.10 -5.86
N ASP A 53 -7.65 5.29 -6.30
CA ASP A 53 -7.28 6.34 -7.26
C ASP A 53 -7.81 6.04 -8.67
N GLU A 54 -7.68 4.80 -9.15
CA GLU A 54 -8.23 4.34 -10.43
C GLU A 54 -9.75 4.55 -10.52
N LEU A 55 -10.48 4.33 -9.41
CA LEU A 55 -11.93 4.41 -9.35
C LEU A 55 -12.46 5.85 -9.37
N ARG A 56 -11.66 6.87 -9.05
CA ARG A 56 -12.12 8.28 -9.02
C ARG A 56 -12.66 8.75 -10.36
N GLU A 57 -11.92 8.47 -11.43
CA GLU A 57 -12.34 8.88 -12.78
C GLU A 57 -13.59 8.13 -13.24
N LEU A 58 -13.70 6.84 -12.88
CA LEU A 58 -14.87 6.02 -13.17
C LEU A 58 -16.09 6.56 -12.43
N GLU A 59 -15.94 6.86 -11.14
CA GLU A 59 -16.99 7.40 -10.29
C GLU A 59 -17.51 8.73 -10.83
N GLU A 60 -16.64 9.69 -11.15
CA GLU A 60 -17.06 11.00 -11.66
C GLU A 60 -17.74 10.87 -13.03
N ARG A 61 -17.23 10.00 -13.91
CA ARG A 61 -17.77 9.82 -15.28
C ARG A 61 -19.17 9.21 -15.29
N HIS A 62 -19.43 8.27 -14.38
CA HIS A 62 -20.69 7.51 -14.32
C HIS A 62 -21.54 7.83 -13.07
N ARG A 63 -21.31 8.98 -12.43
CA ARG A 63 -21.94 9.38 -11.16
C ARG A 63 -23.46 9.34 -11.12
N ASP A 64 -24.14 9.40 -12.26
CA ASP A 64 -25.60 9.36 -12.34
C ASP A 64 -26.16 7.93 -12.44
N THR A 65 -25.35 6.93 -12.81
CA THR A 65 -25.76 5.53 -13.04
C THR A 65 -25.04 4.53 -12.15
N LEU A 66 -23.82 4.84 -11.72
CA LEU A 66 -22.95 4.03 -10.88
C LEU A 66 -22.97 4.50 -9.43
N VAL A 67 -22.99 3.55 -8.50
CA VAL A 67 -22.70 3.79 -7.09
C VAL A 67 -21.56 2.87 -6.69
N ILE A 68 -20.44 3.44 -6.26
CA ILE A 68 -19.37 2.69 -5.62
C ILE A 68 -19.70 2.53 -4.14
N VAL A 69 -19.45 1.35 -3.58
CA VAL A 69 -19.54 1.07 -2.15
C VAL A 69 -18.22 0.43 -1.72
N GLY A 70 -17.44 1.15 -0.91
CA GLY A 70 -16.25 0.61 -0.30
C GLY A 70 -16.63 -0.26 0.90
N VAL A 71 -16.39 -1.56 0.86
CA VAL A 71 -16.53 -2.45 2.02
C VAL A 71 -15.17 -2.57 2.68
N HIS A 72 -14.97 -1.79 3.75
CA HIS A 72 -13.72 -1.81 4.51
C HIS A 72 -13.65 -3.10 5.34
N SER A 73 -12.66 -3.94 5.05
CA SER A 73 -12.49 -5.28 5.60
C SER A 73 -11.07 -5.41 6.17
N PRO A 74 -10.88 -5.37 7.51
CA PRO A 74 -9.56 -5.15 8.10
C PRO A 74 -8.60 -6.34 7.93
N LYS A 75 -7.30 -6.03 7.69
CA LYS A 75 -6.18 -6.99 7.76
C LYS A 75 -5.56 -7.00 9.16
N PHE A 76 -5.35 -5.83 9.75
CA PHE A 76 -4.74 -5.59 11.06
C PHE A 76 -5.79 -5.32 12.15
N ALA A 77 -5.38 -5.47 13.41
CA ALA A 77 -6.27 -5.25 14.55
C ALA A 77 -6.69 -3.77 14.67
N HIS A 78 -5.79 -2.84 14.38
CA HIS A 78 -6.07 -1.39 14.36
C HIS A 78 -7.12 -1.02 13.30
N GLU A 79 -7.13 -1.71 12.16
CA GLU A 79 -8.10 -1.46 11.08
C GLU A 79 -9.54 -1.84 11.48
N ALA A 80 -9.73 -2.62 12.55
CA ALA A 80 -11.06 -2.90 13.09
C ALA A 80 -11.58 -1.82 14.05
N ASP A 81 -10.77 -0.80 14.39
CA ASP A 81 -11.20 0.37 15.14
C ASP A 81 -11.94 1.34 14.21
N HIS A 82 -13.21 1.59 14.53
CA HIS A 82 -14.08 2.47 13.74
C HIS A 82 -13.48 3.87 13.53
N GLU A 83 -12.86 4.45 14.55
CA GLU A 83 -12.25 5.80 14.41
C GLU A 83 -11.05 5.79 13.46
N ALA A 84 -10.32 4.67 13.38
CA ALA A 84 -9.24 4.51 12.41
C ALA A 84 -9.79 4.41 10.97
N VAL A 85 -10.94 3.75 10.78
CA VAL A 85 -11.63 3.69 9.48
C VAL A 85 -12.12 5.09 9.06
N VAL A 86 -12.71 5.85 9.99
CA VAL A 86 -13.12 7.25 9.75
C VAL A 86 -11.93 8.09 9.30
N ASP A 87 -10.82 8.01 10.03
CA ASP A 87 -9.59 8.73 9.69
C ASP A 87 -9.01 8.30 8.33
N ALA A 88 -9.07 7.01 7.99
CA ALA A 88 -8.60 6.50 6.72
C ALA A 88 -9.46 6.95 5.53
N VAL A 89 -10.79 6.87 5.67
CA VAL A 89 -11.75 7.38 4.67
C VAL A 89 -11.47 8.84 4.36
N GLU A 90 -11.19 9.63 5.38
CA GLU A 90 -10.88 11.04 5.21
C GLU A 90 -9.47 11.28 4.64
N ARG A 91 -8.47 10.58 5.14
CA ARG A 91 -7.06 10.69 4.71
C ARG A 91 -6.89 10.46 3.22
N TYR A 92 -7.55 9.42 2.72
CA TYR A 92 -7.53 9.03 1.32
C TYR A 92 -8.66 9.67 0.51
N GLN A 93 -9.44 10.59 1.08
CA GLN A 93 -10.53 11.30 0.41
C GLN A 93 -11.44 10.35 -0.36
N VAL A 94 -11.95 9.33 0.32
CA VAL A 94 -12.91 8.37 -0.26
C VAL A 94 -14.26 9.07 -0.38
N GLU A 95 -14.70 9.34 -1.61
CA GLU A 95 -15.91 10.13 -1.91
C GLU A 95 -17.15 9.29 -2.26
N HIS A 96 -17.16 8.03 -1.85
CA HIS A 96 -18.31 7.12 -1.93
C HIS A 96 -18.75 6.62 -0.56
N PRO A 97 -19.96 6.04 -0.44
CA PRO A 97 -20.38 5.28 0.73
C PRO A 97 -19.37 4.20 1.12
N VAL A 98 -19.09 4.10 2.42
CA VAL A 98 -18.23 3.05 2.97
C VAL A 98 -18.99 2.26 4.02
N LEU A 99 -18.96 0.93 3.90
CA LEU A 99 -19.44 0.00 4.92
C LEU A 99 -18.24 -0.48 5.73
N ASP A 100 -18.28 -0.28 7.04
CA ASP A 100 -17.27 -0.79 7.97
C ASP A 100 -17.61 -2.23 8.40
N ASP A 101 -16.84 -3.21 7.92
CA ASP A 101 -17.02 -4.66 8.11
C ASP A 101 -15.92 -5.29 9.00
N PRO A 102 -15.82 -4.92 10.30
CA PRO A 102 -14.71 -5.36 11.16
C PRO A 102 -14.69 -6.87 11.44
N GLN A 103 -15.78 -7.59 11.21
CA GLN A 103 -15.88 -9.05 11.40
C GLN A 103 -15.75 -9.85 10.08
N LEU A 104 -15.49 -9.17 8.96
CA LEU A 104 -15.40 -9.77 7.63
C LEU A 104 -16.70 -10.52 7.26
N ALA A 105 -17.86 -10.02 7.69
CA ALA A 105 -19.16 -10.64 7.46
C ALA A 105 -19.56 -10.56 5.97
N THR A 106 -19.56 -9.36 5.39
CA THR A 106 -19.81 -9.18 3.95
C THR A 106 -18.67 -9.76 3.12
N TRP A 107 -17.42 -9.62 3.56
CA TRP A 107 -16.26 -10.27 2.93
C TRP A 107 -16.48 -11.78 2.74
N LYS A 108 -16.92 -12.49 3.79
CA LYS A 108 -17.18 -13.93 3.74
C LYS A 108 -18.38 -14.27 2.86
N GLN A 109 -19.45 -13.48 2.90
CA GLN A 109 -20.65 -13.70 2.09
C GLN A 109 -20.37 -13.59 0.57
N TYR A 110 -19.45 -12.72 0.18
CA TYR A 110 -18.99 -12.57 -1.21
C TYR A 110 -17.81 -13.50 -1.57
N ALA A 111 -17.42 -14.39 -0.66
CA ALA A 111 -16.32 -15.36 -0.84
C ALA A 111 -14.99 -14.71 -1.28
N VAL A 112 -14.71 -13.50 -0.78
CA VAL A 112 -13.52 -12.73 -1.13
C VAL A 112 -12.25 -13.37 -0.55
N ARG A 113 -11.14 -13.29 -1.29
CA ARG A 113 -9.85 -13.91 -0.92
C ARG A 113 -8.64 -13.00 -1.07
N ALA A 114 -8.77 -11.82 -1.66
CA ALA A 114 -7.68 -10.88 -1.88
C ALA A 114 -8.14 -9.44 -1.67
N TRP A 115 -7.21 -8.61 -1.22
CA TRP A 115 -7.37 -7.16 -1.21
C TRP A 115 -6.57 -6.58 -2.39
N PRO A 116 -7.14 -5.64 -3.17
CA PRO A 116 -8.56 -5.35 -3.28
C PRO A 116 -9.33 -6.45 -4.02
N THR A 117 -10.66 -6.45 -3.90
CA THR A 117 -11.55 -7.23 -4.79
C THR A 117 -12.76 -6.37 -5.17
N LEU A 118 -13.01 -6.26 -6.47
CA LEU A 118 -14.09 -5.49 -7.05
C LEU A 118 -15.23 -6.42 -7.50
N VAL A 119 -16.47 -6.11 -7.13
CA VAL A 119 -17.66 -6.88 -7.54
C VAL A 119 -18.69 -5.96 -8.18
N VAL A 120 -19.07 -6.25 -9.42
CA VAL A 120 -20.05 -5.46 -10.18
C VAL A 120 -21.42 -6.11 -10.07
N ILE A 121 -22.42 -5.31 -9.70
CA ILE A 121 -23.82 -5.68 -9.55
C ILE A 121 -24.66 -4.88 -10.54
N ASP A 122 -25.50 -5.58 -11.31
CA ASP A 122 -26.40 -4.95 -12.28
C ASP A 122 -27.57 -4.18 -11.59
N PRO A 123 -28.26 -3.27 -12.32
CA PRO A 123 -29.45 -2.57 -11.82
C PRO A 123 -30.58 -3.47 -11.30
N GLU A 124 -30.61 -4.72 -11.76
CA GLU A 124 -31.54 -5.74 -11.30
C GLU A 124 -31.03 -6.51 -10.08
N GLY A 125 -29.91 -6.12 -9.45
CA GLY A 125 -29.33 -6.69 -8.23
C GLY A 125 -28.76 -8.10 -8.37
N TYR A 126 -28.09 -8.39 -9.48
CA TYR A 126 -27.33 -9.63 -9.68
C TYR A 126 -25.85 -9.33 -9.86
N VAL A 127 -24.99 -10.19 -9.31
CA VAL A 127 -23.54 -10.12 -9.53
C VAL A 127 -23.25 -10.52 -10.97
N VAL A 128 -22.54 -9.66 -11.70
CA VAL A 128 -22.20 -9.85 -13.12
C VAL A 128 -20.71 -9.93 -13.39
N ALA A 129 -19.86 -9.43 -12.48
CA ALA A 129 -18.41 -9.58 -12.57
C ALA A 129 -17.74 -9.53 -11.20
N GLN A 130 -16.56 -10.15 -11.11
CA GLN A 130 -15.64 -10.07 -9.98
C GLN A 130 -14.20 -9.96 -10.49
N HIS A 131 -13.42 -9.07 -9.89
CA HIS A 131 -12.02 -8.81 -10.23
C HIS A 131 -11.20 -8.75 -8.94
N ALA A 132 -10.09 -9.48 -8.86
CA ALA A 132 -9.18 -9.40 -7.72
C ALA A 132 -7.91 -8.64 -8.13
N GLY A 133 -7.41 -7.81 -7.22
CA GLY A 133 -6.24 -6.98 -7.46
C GLY A 133 -6.56 -5.63 -8.11
N GLU A 134 -5.50 -4.97 -8.53
CA GLU A 134 -5.51 -3.63 -9.14
C GLU A 134 -5.46 -3.68 -10.68
N GLY A 135 -5.64 -2.53 -11.34
CA GLY A 135 -5.55 -2.40 -12.80
C GLY A 135 -6.81 -2.79 -13.58
N HIS A 136 -7.97 -2.89 -12.93
CA HIS A 136 -9.22 -3.35 -13.59
C HIS A 136 -10.17 -2.21 -13.98
N ALA A 137 -9.87 -0.95 -13.65
CA ALA A 137 -10.80 0.16 -13.89
C ALA A 137 -11.22 0.32 -15.36
N HIS A 138 -10.31 0.07 -16.32
CA HIS A 138 -10.65 0.10 -17.75
C HIS A 138 -11.69 -0.96 -18.12
N ALA A 139 -11.48 -2.20 -17.67
CA ALA A 139 -12.41 -3.31 -17.92
C ALA A 139 -13.78 -3.06 -17.28
N ILE A 140 -13.79 -2.49 -16.06
CA ILE A 140 -15.02 -2.13 -15.36
C ILE A 140 -15.74 -0.98 -16.07
N ALA A 141 -15.02 0.03 -16.57
CA ALA A 141 -15.62 1.12 -17.35
C ALA A 141 -16.40 0.60 -18.57
N THR A 142 -15.79 -0.29 -19.35
CA THR A 142 -16.46 -0.94 -20.50
C THR A 142 -17.70 -1.72 -20.06
N LEU A 143 -17.60 -2.49 -18.96
CA LEU A 143 -18.74 -3.24 -18.43
C LEU A 143 -19.87 -2.31 -17.96
N VAL A 144 -19.55 -1.19 -17.31
CA VAL A 144 -20.53 -0.19 -16.88
C VAL A 144 -21.29 0.38 -18.09
N GLU A 145 -20.57 0.77 -19.15
CA GLU A 145 -21.19 1.28 -20.39
C GLU A 145 -22.11 0.25 -21.06
N ASP A 146 -21.70 -1.03 -21.07
CA ASP A 146 -22.52 -2.12 -21.59
C ASP A 146 -23.79 -2.35 -20.76
N LEU A 147 -23.67 -2.34 -19.42
CA LEU A 147 -24.80 -2.46 -18.50
C LEU A 147 -25.76 -1.28 -18.61
N GLU A 148 -25.25 -0.06 -18.79
CA GLU A 148 -26.10 1.11 -19.02
C GLU A 148 -26.99 0.92 -20.25
N ARG A 149 -26.39 0.53 -21.38
CA ARG A 149 -27.12 0.30 -22.64
C ARG A 149 -28.14 -0.83 -22.49
N GLU A 150 -27.75 -1.94 -21.86
CA GLU A 150 -28.65 -3.08 -21.63
C GLU A 150 -29.84 -2.70 -20.74
N HIS A 151 -29.58 -2.06 -19.60
CA HIS A 151 -30.61 -1.77 -18.61
C HIS A 151 -31.46 -0.54 -18.94
N GLU A 152 -30.97 0.37 -19.78
CA GLU A 152 -31.78 1.40 -20.42
C GLU A 152 -32.78 0.79 -21.39
N ALA A 153 -32.35 -0.15 -22.25
CA ALA A 153 -33.24 -0.87 -23.17
C ALA A 153 -34.30 -1.70 -22.44
N LYS A 154 -33.96 -2.29 -21.28
CA LYS A 154 -34.90 -3.00 -20.40
C LYS A 154 -35.82 -2.08 -19.59
N GLY A 155 -35.51 -0.78 -19.49
CA GLY A 155 -36.23 0.17 -18.63
C GLY A 155 -36.00 -0.05 -17.13
N THR A 156 -34.90 -0.70 -16.76
CA THR A 156 -34.52 -0.99 -15.36
C THR A 156 -33.48 -0.03 -14.79
N LEU A 157 -32.81 0.77 -15.62
CA LEU A 157 -31.83 1.77 -15.21
C LEU A 157 -32.51 3.04 -14.67
N ARG A 158 -31.97 3.59 -13.58
CA ARG A 158 -32.37 4.87 -12.98
C ARG A 158 -31.15 5.78 -12.93
N ARG A 159 -31.32 7.02 -13.40
CA ARG A 159 -30.30 8.07 -13.36
C ARG A 159 -30.55 9.07 -12.23
N GLY A 160 -29.50 9.51 -11.54
CA GLY A 160 -29.55 10.57 -10.52
C GLY A 160 -28.49 10.42 -9.42
N ASP A 161 -28.43 11.41 -8.53
CA ASP A 161 -27.38 11.51 -7.51
C ASP A 161 -27.30 10.28 -6.59
N GLY A 162 -26.06 9.87 -6.30
CA GLY A 162 -25.73 8.80 -5.36
C GLY A 162 -26.08 9.15 -3.90
N PRO A 163 -25.99 8.18 -2.98
CA PRO A 163 -26.27 8.38 -1.56
C PRO A 163 -25.10 9.01 -0.78
N TYR A 164 -24.02 9.42 -1.46
CA TYR A 164 -22.84 10.04 -0.85
C TYR A 164 -23.19 11.35 -0.14
N VAL A 165 -22.65 11.53 1.06
CA VAL A 165 -22.69 12.77 1.82
C VAL A 165 -21.27 13.06 2.32
N PRO A 166 -20.66 14.19 1.93
CA PRO A 166 -19.30 14.51 2.35
C PRO A 166 -19.22 14.81 3.85
N PRO A 167 -18.11 14.46 4.52
CA PRO A 167 -17.87 14.84 5.91
C PRO A 167 -17.63 16.35 6.07
N GLU A 168 -17.82 16.87 7.28
CA GLU A 168 -17.56 18.29 7.56
C GLU A 168 -16.04 18.56 7.58
N PRO A 169 -15.55 19.60 6.88
CA PRO A 169 -14.14 19.95 6.89
C PRO A 169 -13.69 20.49 8.25
N GLU A 170 -12.66 19.89 8.86
CA GLU A 170 -12.07 20.44 10.09
C GLU A 170 -10.92 21.45 9.83
N PRO A 171 -10.90 22.60 10.52
CA PRO A 171 -9.85 23.61 10.36
C PRO A 171 -8.63 23.32 11.24
N THR A 172 -7.66 22.59 10.70
CA THR A 172 -6.39 22.26 11.39
C THR A 172 -5.16 22.89 10.71
N ALA A 173 -4.00 22.95 11.37
CA ALA A 173 -2.78 23.47 10.75
C ALA A 173 -2.20 22.50 9.71
N LEU A 174 -2.15 21.21 10.04
CA LEU A 174 -1.83 20.09 9.15
C LEU A 174 -3.06 19.16 9.05
N ARG A 175 -3.09 18.23 8.09
CA ARG A 175 -4.08 17.16 7.97
C ARG A 175 -3.37 15.91 7.47
N PHE A 176 -3.39 14.87 8.31
CA PHE A 176 -2.65 13.62 8.12
C PHE A 176 -1.21 13.80 7.60
N PRO A 177 -0.35 14.54 8.33
CA PRO A 177 1.03 14.74 7.88
C PRO A 177 1.80 13.42 7.76
N GLY A 178 2.51 13.26 6.65
CA GLY A 178 3.22 12.02 6.31
C GLY A 178 4.64 11.95 6.88
N LYS A 179 5.45 12.99 6.65
CA LYS A 179 6.85 13.06 7.04
C LYS A 179 7.23 14.50 7.41
N ALA A 180 8.25 14.65 8.24
CA ALA A 180 8.86 15.94 8.53
C ALA A 180 10.38 15.87 8.44
N LEU A 181 11.00 16.98 8.03
CA LEU A 181 12.44 17.21 8.09
C LEU A 181 12.75 18.58 8.69
N ARG A 182 13.97 18.77 9.19
CA ARG A 182 14.48 20.10 9.57
C ARG A 182 15.14 20.75 8.36
N LEU A 183 14.74 21.98 8.05
CA LEU A 183 15.38 22.75 6.99
C LEU A 183 16.79 23.21 7.42
N PRO A 184 17.74 23.33 6.48
CA PRO A 184 19.00 24.00 6.76
C PRO A 184 18.73 25.47 7.11
N GLY A 185 19.51 26.05 8.03
CA GLY A 185 19.38 27.46 8.39
C GLY A 185 19.60 28.35 7.15
N ARG A 186 18.76 29.38 6.95
CA ARG A 186 18.85 30.32 5.82
C ARG A 186 19.97 31.34 6.03
N GLY A 187 21.21 30.85 6.06
CA GLY A 187 22.44 31.66 6.12
C GLY A 187 23.04 31.86 7.51
N PRO A 188 24.25 32.44 7.59
CA PRO A 188 25.06 32.53 8.82
C PRO A 188 24.53 33.51 9.88
N THR A 189 23.48 34.28 9.58
CA THR A 189 22.94 35.32 10.49
C THR A 189 21.52 35.03 11.01
N GLU A 190 20.87 33.93 10.59
CA GLU A 190 19.51 33.58 11.06
C GLU A 190 19.48 32.45 12.11
N ALA A 191 20.65 32.07 12.63
CA ALA A 191 20.76 31.24 13.84
C ALA A 191 20.38 31.99 15.14
N THR A 192 19.77 33.18 15.08
CA THR A 192 19.59 34.06 16.24
C THR A 192 18.13 34.43 16.52
N GLY A 193 17.24 33.45 16.42
CA GLY A 193 16.03 33.39 17.26
C GLY A 193 16.25 32.33 18.34
N PRO A 194 15.71 32.48 19.57
CA PRO A 194 15.95 31.55 20.68
C PRO A 194 15.30 30.15 20.51
N GLY A 195 15.02 29.67 19.29
CA GLY A 195 14.11 28.55 19.02
C GLY A 195 14.57 27.42 18.09
N GLY A 196 15.72 27.46 17.41
CA GLY A 196 16.18 26.36 16.53
C GLY A 196 15.79 26.51 15.05
N ARG A 197 15.91 25.42 14.25
CA ARG A 197 15.62 25.39 12.79
C ARG A 197 14.15 25.06 12.49
N ASN A 198 13.61 25.63 11.40
CA ASN A 198 12.26 25.37 10.89
C ASN A 198 12.06 23.90 10.48
N PHE A 199 10.82 23.45 10.54
CA PHE A 199 10.41 22.15 9.99
C PHE A 199 9.77 22.32 8.61
N LEU A 200 10.00 21.38 7.72
CA LEU A 200 9.19 21.15 6.54
C LEU A 200 8.41 19.86 6.74
N VAL A 201 7.11 19.91 6.51
CA VAL A 201 6.19 18.78 6.72
C VAL A 201 5.43 18.53 5.43
N SER A 202 5.27 17.27 5.04
CA SER A 202 4.32 16.88 4.00
C SER A 202 2.91 16.84 4.61
N ASP A 203 2.05 17.74 4.15
CA ASP A 203 0.65 17.87 4.56
C ASP A 203 -0.21 17.06 3.58
N THR A 204 -0.12 15.74 3.71
CA THR A 204 -0.43 14.73 2.68
C THR A 204 -1.85 14.87 2.12
N THR A 205 -2.86 14.87 2.97
CA THR A 205 -4.28 14.95 2.55
C THR A 205 -4.65 16.30 1.94
N ARG A 206 -3.82 17.33 2.13
CA ARG A 206 -3.98 18.63 1.47
C ARG A 206 -3.01 18.86 0.33
N HIS A 207 -2.34 17.80 -0.13
CA HIS A 207 -1.53 17.83 -1.37
C HIS A 207 -0.53 18.98 -1.44
N GLN A 208 0.15 19.25 -0.33
CA GLN A 208 1.06 20.38 -0.19
C GLN A 208 2.18 20.09 0.83
N LEU A 209 3.17 20.98 0.85
CA LEU A 209 4.17 21.06 1.91
C LEU A 209 3.87 22.25 2.81
N VAL A 210 4.20 22.11 4.09
CA VAL A 210 4.04 23.16 5.10
C VAL A 210 5.35 23.38 5.82
N GLU A 211 5.85 24.61 5.76
CA GLU A 211 6.97 25.06 6.57
C GLU A 211 6.44 25.59 7.90
N LEU A 212 6.88 24.97 8.98
CA LEU A 212 6.55 25.35 10.36
C LEU A 212 7.75 26.03 11.02
N ALA A 213 7.46 26.95 11.92
CA ALA A 213 8.45 27.53 12.79
C ALA A 213 9.10 26.45 13.67
N PRO A 214 10.21 26.75 14.36
CA PRO A 214 10.89 25.78 15.20
C PRO A 214 10.07 25.27 16.38
N ASP A 215 8.92 25.88 16.67
CA ASP A 215 7.90 25.40 17.62
C ASP A 215 7.06 24.24 17.07
N GLY A 216 7.19 23.88 15.79
CA GLY A 216 6.47 22.77 15.16
C GLY A 216 4.95 22.97 15.07
N GLU A 217 4.46 24.19 15.32
CA GLU A 217 3.02 24.51 15.37
C GLU A 217 2.70 25.73 14.48
N THR A 218 3.53 26.77 14.52
CA THR A 218 3.29 28.01 13.78
C THR A 218 3.57 27.82 12.30
N VAL A 219 2.54 27.91 11.47
CA VAL A 219 2.67 27.86 10.00
C VAL A 219 3.36 29.13 9.48
N LEU A 220 4.50 28.95 8.80
CA LEU A 220 5.25 30.04 8.16
C LEU A 220 4.92 30.16 6.67
N ARG A 221 4.82 29.03 5.97
CA ARG A 221 4.56 28.99 4.52
C ARG A 221 3.89 27.68 4.12
N ARG A 222 3.05 27.76 3.08
CA ARG A 222 2.51 26.60 2.36
C ARG A 222 3.05 26.59 0.93
N VAL A 223 3.32 25.41 0.40
CA VAL A 223 3.86 25.18 -0.95
C VAL A 223 3.05 24.08 -1.62
N GLY A 224 2.41 24.42 -2.75
CA GLY A 224 1.42 23.58 -3.41
C GLY A 224 0.08 24.32 -3.50
N SER A 225 -0.68 24.11 -4.58
CA SER A 225 -2.02 24.70 -4.72
C SER A 225 -3.07 24.04 -3.81
N GLY A 226 -2.77 22.86 -3.28
CA GLY A 226 -3.69 22.01 -2.54
C GLY A 226 -4.62 21.15 -3.40
N GLU A 227 -4.47 21.22 -4.73
CA GLU A 227 -5.16 20.34 -5.68
C GLU A 227 -4.22 19.22 -6.11
N ARG A 228 -4.79 18.02 -6.33
CA ARG A 228 -4.06 16.88 -6.87
C ARG A 228 -3.47 17.19 -8.25
N GLY A 229 -2.29 16.63 -8.52
CA GLY A 229 -1.72 16.54 -9.86
C GLY A 229 -0.21 16.78 -9.90
N LEU A 230 0.39 16.51 -11.06
CA LEU A 230 1.83 16.63 -11.31
C LEU A 230 2.13 17.91 -12.11
N VAL A 231 2.19 19.05 -11.41
CA VAL A 231 2.49 20.36 -12.01
C VAL A 231 3.68 21.00 -11.31
N ASP A 232 4.70 21.39 -12.08
CA ASP A 232 5.88 22.12 -11.62
C ASP A 232 5.63 23.63 -11.54
N GLY A 233 6.49 24.36 -10.83
CA GLY A 233 6.48 25.82 -10.82
C GLY A 233 6.69 26.44 -9.44
N GLY A 234 6.22 27.68 -9.29
CA GLY A 234 6.33 28.42 -8.03
C GLY A 234 5.44 27.85 -6.90
N PRO A 235 5.59 28.35 -5.67
CA PRO A 235 4.99 27.76 -4.47
C PRO A 235 3.46 27.76 -4.44
N GLY A 236 2.77 28.57 -5.25
CA GLY A 236 1.31 28.55 -5.38
C GLY A 236 0.80 27.93 -6.68
N GLN A 237 1.70 27.47 -7.56
CA GLN A 237 1.37 26.88 -8.86
C GLN A 237 1.60 25.38 -8.86
N ALA A 238 2.65 24.94 -8.17
CA ALA A 238 2.98 23.53 -8.08
C ALA A 238 1.80 22.73 -7.52
N ARG A 239 1.61 21.52 -8.03
CA ARG A 239 0.64 20.56 -7.52
C ARG A 239 1.38 19.32 -7.06
N PHE A 240 0.91 18.73 -5.99
CA PHE A 240 1.34 17.43 -5.48
C PHE A 240 0.13 16.50 -5.45
N SER A 241 0.34 15.21 -5.20
CA SER A 241 -0.72 14.25 -4.95
C SER A 241 -0.26 13.33 -3.83
N GLU A 242 -0.76 13.61 -2.63
CA GLU A 242 -0.42 12.91 -1.38
C GLU A 242 1.10 12.78 -1.16
N PRO A 243 1.84 13.91 -1.01
CA PRO A 243 3.27 13.85 -0.74
C PRO A 243 3.54 13.18 0.61
N GLN A 244 4.57 12.34 0.67
CA GLN A 244 4.98 11.58 1.85
C GLN A 244 6.43 11.93 2.22
N GLY A 245 7.39 11.03 1.95
CA GLY A 245 8.78 11.14 2.36
C GLY A 245 9.49 12.41 1.91
N LEU A 246 10.44 12.85 2.74
CA LEU A 246 11.22 14.06 2.51
C LEU A 246 12.69 13.78 2.84
N ALA A 247 13.60 14.15 1.94
CA ALA A 247 15.05 14.05 2.18
C ALA A 247 15.79 15.30 1.71
N LEU A 248 16.75 15.78 2.48
CA LEU A 248 17.65 16.85 2.06
C LEU A 248 18.83 16.23 1.30
N LEU A 249 19.07 16.69 0.06
CA LEU A 249 20.25 16.26 -0.69
C LEU A 249 21.55 16.77 -0.06
N PRO A 250 22.70 16.10 -0.29
CA PRO A 250 24.00 16.52 0.25
C PRO A 250 24.47 17.92 -0.17
N ASP A 251 23.85 18.52 -1.18
CA ASP A 251 24.10 19.92 -1.55
C ASP A 251 23.63 20.92 -0.48
N GLY A 252 22.82 20.45 0.49
CA GLY A 252 22.28 21.23 1.59
C GLY A 252 21.24 22.27 1.14
N ARG A 253 20.66 22.12 -0.05
CA ARG A 253 19.75 23.09 -0.66
C ARG A 253 18.48 22.46 -1.20
N THR A 254 18.59 21.33 -1.87
CA THR A 254 17.44 20.70 -2.51
C THR A 254 16.83 19.66 -1.59
N VAL A 255 15.54 19.84 -1.29
CA VAL A 255 14.73 18.80 -0.65
C VAL A 255 14.10 17.96 -1.76
N VAL A 256 14.18 16.65 -1.65
CA VAL A 256 13.40 15.71 -2.46
C VAL A 256 12.15 15.32 -1.71
N VAL A 257 11.03 15.29 -2.43
CA VAL A 257 9.72 14.90 -1.95
C VAL A 257 9.31 13.62 -2.69
N ALA A 258 8.93 12.59 -1.95
CA ALA A 258 8.23 11.44 -2.50
C ALA A 258 6.76 11.84 -2.71
N ASP A 259 6.37 12.06 -3.96
CA ASP A 259 5.03 12.53 -4.34
C ASP A 259 4.22 11.33 -4.80
N THR A 260 3.70 10.63 -3.80
CA THR A 260 3.35 9.20 -3.81
C THR A 260 2.36 8.84 -4.91
N VAL A 261 1.21 9.54 -4.93
CA VAL A 261 0.12 9.24 -5.87
C VAL A 261 0.38 9.85 -7.25
N ASN A 262 1.28 10.83 -7.36
CA ASN A 262 1.81 11.24 -8.66
C ASN A 262 2.88 10.28 -9.20
N HIS A 263 3.25 9.22 -8.45
CA HIS A 263 4.29 8.27 -8.81
C HIS A 263 5.60 8.97 -9.24
N ALA A 264 5.99 10.01 -8.50
CA ALA A 264 7.08 10.90 -8.86
C ALA A 264 7.94 11.29 -7.65
N LEU A 265 9.19 11.68 -7.94
CA LEU A 265 10.01 12.42 -7.00
C LEU A 265 10.02 13.89 -7.42
N ARG A 266 9.81 14.80 -6.48
CA ARG A 266 9.83 16.24 -6.72
C ARG A 266 11.03 16.87 -6.04
N SER A 267 11.68 17.81 -6.72
CA SER A 267 12.67 18.69 -6.09
C SER A 267 11.98 19.94 -5.56
N TYR A 268 12.35 20.36 -4.36
CA TYR A 268 11.89 21.58 -3.71
C TYR A 268 13.09 22.42 -3.26
N ASP A 269 13.08 23.70 -3.63
CA ASP A 269 14.04 24.69 -3.13
C ASP A 269 13.40 25.50 -1.97
N PRO A 270 13.86 25.32 -0.72
CA PRO A 270 13.32 26.04 0.43
C PRO A 270 13.56 27.56 0.37
N VAL A 271 14.53 28.06 -0.40
CA VAL A 271 14.81 29.49 -0.52
C VAL A 271 13.80 30.15 -1.46
N THR A 272 13.69 29.67 -2.69
CA THR A 272 12.82 30.25 -3.73
C THR A 272 11.37 29.79 -3.61
N GLY A 273 11.15 28.58 -3.08
CA GLY A 273 9.87 27.91 -3.09
C GLY A 273 9.54 27.20 -4.41
N GLU A 274 10.48 27.15 -5.36
CA GLU A 274 10.27 26.44 -6.63
C GLU A 274 10.20 24.93 -6.42
N VAL A 275 9.31 24.30 -7.18
CA VAL A 275 9.10 22.85 -7.25
C VAL A 275 9.30 22.39 -8.69
N GLY A 276 10.03 21.29 -8.85
CA GLY A 276 10.28 20.64 -10.14
C GLY A 276 10.15 19.13 -10.04
N THR A 277 9.99 18.44 -11.17
CA THR A 277 9.98 16.97 -11.22
C THR A 277 11.41 16.45 -11.37
N LEU A 278 11.81 15.55 -10.47
CA LEU A 278 13.15 14.97 -10.39
C LEU A 278 13.22 13.57 -11.01
N ALA A 279 12.17 12.77 -10.81
CA ALA A 279 12.02 11.43 -11.35
C ALA A 279 10.54 11.01 -11.44
N GLY A 280 10.24 10.00 -12.25
CA GLY A 280 8.89 9.51 -12.50
C GLY A 280 8.21 10.18 -13.68
N THR A 281 7.24 9.49 -14.26
CA THR A 281 6.50 9.93 -15.45
C THR A 281 5.12 10.48 -15.13
N GLY A 282 4.65 10.34 -13.89
CA GLY A 282 3.26 10.59 -13.52
C GLY A 282 2.36 9.35 -13.59
N GLU A 283 2.88 8.24 -14.11
CA GLU A 283 2.13 6.99 -14.30
C GLU A 283 2.67 5.92 -13.36
N GLN A 284 1.78 5.01 -12.92
CA GLN A 284 2.14 3.86 -12.13
C GLN A 284 3.02 2.89 -12.95
N TRP A 285 4.12 2.43 -12.36
CA TRP A 285 4.94 1.37 -12.94
C TRP A 285 4.20 0.03 -12.86
N TRP A 286 4.23 -0.72 -13.98
CA TRP A 286 3.66 -2.06 -14.09
C TRP A 286 4.72 -3.09 -14.48
N GLN A 287 4.52 -4.35 -14.10
CA GLN A 287 5.47 -5.42 -14.38
C GLN A 287 5.75 -5.54 -15.90
N GLY A 288 7.03 -5.52 -16.25
CA GLY A 288 7.49 -5.53 -17.64
C GLY A 288 7.92 -4.15 -18.18
N ALA A 289 7.59 -3.07 -17.47
CA ALA A 289 8.14 -1.74 -17.75
C ALA A 289 9.63 -1.64 -17.36
N ALA A 290 10.30 -0.58 -17.84
CA ALA A 290 11.71 -0.35 -17.56
C ALA A 290 11.96 -0.20 -16.05
N THR A 291 13.00 -0.86 -15.54
CA THR A 291 13.41 -0.81 -14.12
C THR A 291 14.70 0.00 -13.92
N ASP A 292 15.14 0.69 -14.97
CA ASP A 292 16.42 1.36 -15.07
C ASP A 292 16.36 2.34 -16.26
N GLY A 293 16.79 3.58 -16.06
CA GLY A 293 16.89 4.54 -17.16
C GLY A 293 16.93 6.00 -16.71
N PRO A 294 16.86 6.95 -17.66
CA PRO A 294 16.72 8.37 -17.37
C PRO A 294 15.54 8.63 -16.43
N ALA A 295 15.74 9.45 -15.41
CA ALA A 295 14.82 9.58 -14.30
C ALA A 295 13.41 10.04 -14.69
N LEU A 296 13.26 10.80 -15.77
CA LEU A 296 11.96 11.31 -16.24
C LEU A 296 11.31 10.41 -17.33
N GLU A 297 11.95 9.29 -17.68
CA GLU A 297 11.46 8.36 -18.71
C GLU A 297 11.03 7.01 -18.10
N VAL A 298 11.27 6.81 -16.81
CA VAL A 298 10.95 5.58 -16.09
C VAL A 298 9.84 5.86 -15.09
N ALA A 299 8.71 5.15 -15.24
CA ALA A 299 7.61 5.17 -14.30
C ALA A 299 8.07 4.66 -12.91
N LEU A 300 7.51 5.23 -11.85
CA LEU A 300 7.67 4.75 -10.48
C LEU A 300 6.33 4.20 -9.98
N SER A 301 6.27 3.58 -8.81
CA SER A 301 5.00 3.12 -8.24
C SER A 301 4.98 3.39 -6.74
N SER A 302 4.24 4.45 -6.39
CA SER A 302 4.04 4.90 -5.01
C SER A 302 5.33 5.01 -4.19
N PRO A 303 6.25 5.93 -4.56
CA PRO A 303 7.43 6.22 -3.74
C PRO A 303 6.96 6.82 -2.40
N TRP A 304 7.20 6.10 -1.31
CA TRP A 304 6.64 6.44 0.01
C TRP A 304 7.64 7.20 0.87
N ASP A 305 8.91 6.79 0.85
CA ASP A 305 9.98 7.48 1.56
C ASP A 305 11.26 7.55 0.74
N VAL A 306 12.09 8.54 1.06
CA VAL A 306 13.37 8.78 0.40
C VAL A 306 14.46 9.04 1.43
N GLU A 307 15.66 8.53 1.19
CA GLU A 307 16.81 8.74 2.10
C GLU A 307 18.12 8.72 1.33
N TRP A 308 19.03 9.64 1.65
CA TRP A 308 20.36 9.64 1.03
C TRP A 308 21.26 8.60 1.70
N PHE A 309 21.70 7.59 0.95
CA PHE A 309 22.57 6.55 1.46
C PHE A 309 23.51 6.04 0.36
N ASP A 310 24.79 5.84 0.72
CA ASP A 310 25.77 5.24 -0.20
C ASP A 310 25.91 5.97 -1.55
N GLY A 311 25.91 7.30 -1.50
CA GLY A 311 26.15 8.16 -2.67
C GLY A 311 24.98 8.28 -3.66
N ARG A 312 23.79 7.80 -3.27
CA ARG A 312 22.55 7.89 -4.07
C ARG A 312 21.35 8.15 -3.16
N LEU A 313 20.27 8.63 -3.74
CA LEU A 313 19.00 8.74 -3.03
C LEU A 313 18.27 7.41 -3.15
N TRP A 314 18.04 6.73 -2.04
CA TRP A 314 17.23 5.52 -1.98
C TRP A 314 15.75 5.88 -1.86
N ILE A 315 14.91 5.04 -2.45
CA ILE A 315 13.47 5.24 -2.58
C ILE A 315 12.78 3.97 -2.09
N ALA A 316 11.95 4.11 -1.07
CA ALA A 316 11.05 3.05 -0.64
C ALA A 316 9.85 3.01 -1.59
N MET A 317 9.87 2.06 -2.52
CA MET A 317 8.87 1.92 -3.57
C MET A 317 7.77 0.99 -3.08
N ALA A 318 6.86 1.55 -2.28
CA ALA A 318 5.82 0.80 -1.58
C ALA A 318 4.94 -0.01 -2.53
N GLY A 319 4.52 0.61 -3.64
CA GLY A 319 3.57 0.05 -4.60
C GLY A 319 4.05 -1.18 -5.36
N VAL A 320 5.36 -1.44 -5.36
CA VAL A 320 5.96 -2.62 -6.03
C VAL A 320 6.92 -3.38 -5.13
N HIS A 321 6.83 -3.17 -3.81
CA HIS A 321 7.57 -3.94 -2.80
C HIS A 321 9.08 -4.00 -3.07
N GLN A 322 9.67 -2.86 -3.43
CA GLN A 322 11.07 -2.75 -3.83
C GLN A 322 11.74 -1.52 -3.22
N LEU A 323 13.07 -1.52 -3.27
CA LEU A 323 13.89 -0.35 -3.02
C LEU A 323 14.58 0.05 -4.31
N TRP A 324 14.33 1.29 -4.71
CA TRP A 324 14.92 1.90 -5.91
C TRP A 324 15.95 2.94 -5.50
N SER A 325 16.72 3.43 -6.46
CA SER A 325 17.57 4.60 -6.27
C SER A 325 17.39 5.63 -7.37
N TRP A 326 17.72 6.87 -7.03
CA TRP A 326 18.00 7.96 -7.96
C TRP A 326 19.45 8.43 -7.77
N THR A 327 20.16 8.61 -8.88
CA THR A 327 21.48 9.23 -8.90
C THR A 327 21.42 10.55 -9.69
N PRO A 328 22.11 11.60 -9.22
CA PRO A 328 22.19 12.85 -9.95
C PRO A 328 22.85 12.68 -11.34
N PRO A 329 22.54 13.57 -12.30
CA PRO A 329 23.13 13.51 -13.63
C PRO A 329 24.66 13.50 -13.59
N GLY A 330 25.27 12.62 -14.38
CA GLY A 330 26.70 12.63 -14.63
C GLY A 330 27.14 13.85 -15.46
N ALA A 331 28.46 14.03 -15.58
CA ALA A 331 29.01 15.11 -16.41
C ALA A 331 28.59 14.95 -17.88
N GLY A 332 27.81 15.91 -18.38
CA GLY A 332 27.28 15.90 -19.76
C GLY A 332 25.89 15.27 -19.92
N GLU A 333 25.31 14.73 -18.85
CA GLU A 333 23.93 14.23 -18.82
C GLU A 333 22.96 15.35 -18.42
N ARG A 334 21.74 15.31 -18.97
CA ARG A 334 20.71 16.32 -18.70
C ARG A 334 19.76 15.94 -17.56
N GLN A 335 19.74 14.68 -17.17
CA GLN A 335 18.80 14.14 -16.19
C GLN A 335 19.51 13.11 -15.31
N GLY A 336 19.01 12.94 -14.10
CA GLY A 336 19.44 11.83 -13.24
C GLY A 336 19.01 10.49 -13.82
N ARG A 337 19.34 9.43 -13.08
CA ARG A 337 19.03 8.05 -13.47
C ARG A 337 18.34 7.35 -12.30
N VAL A 338 17.30 6.58 -12.59
CA VAL A 338 16.67 5.70 -11.60
C VAL A 338 17.00 4.24 -11.91
N ARG A 339 16.96 3.39 -10.88
CA ARG A 339 17.08 1.94 -11.02
C ARG A 339 16.55 1.19 -9.81
N VAL A 340 16.17 -0.07 -10.00
CA VAL A 340 15.99 -1.03 -8.89
C VAL A 340 17.35 -1.32 -8.23
N GLU A 341 17.36 -1.32 -6.89
CA GLU A 341 18.52 -1.73 -6.08
C GLU A 341 18.23 -3.01 -5.30
N ALA A 342 17.01 -3.18 -4.77
CA ALA A 342 16.61 -4.36 -4.02
C ALA A 342 15.13 -4.72 -4.20
N GLY A 343 14.80 -6.00 -4.04
CA GLY A 343 13.42 -6.50 -4.09
C GLY A 343 13.05 -7.14 -5.43
N THR A 344 12.08 -8.07 -5.40
CA THR A 344 11.67 -8.87 -6.57
C THR A 344 10.26 -8.57 -7.09
N THR A 345 9.57 -7.59 -6.49
CA THR A 345 8.12 -7.32 -6.58
C THR A 345 7.20 -8.29 -5.86
N ASN A 346 7.70 -9.42 -5.37
CA ASN A 346 6.88 -10.31 -4.54
C ASN A 346 6.67 -9.70 -3.14
N GLU A 347 5.43 -9.76 -2.65
CA GLU A 347 5.08 -9.35 -1.29
C GLU A 347 5.47 -10.45 -0.27
N GLY A 348 6.34 -10.12 0.69
CA GLY A 348 6.68 -11.05 1.77
C GLY A 348 7.95 -10.68 2.54
N LEU A 349 8.46 -11.64 3.32
CA LEU A 349 9.64 -11.45 4.16
C LEU A 349 10.73 -12.48 3.81
N VAL A 350 11.61 -12.12 2.87
CA VAL A 350 12.74 -12.96 2.45
C VAL A 350 14.03 -12.15 2.52
N ASP A 351 14.99 -12.63 3.31
CA ASP A 351 16.35 -12.08 3.45
C ASP A 351 17.29 -12.60 2.35
N GLY A 352 18.45 -11.94 2.18
CA GLY A 352 19.51 -12.43 1.30
C GLY A 352 20.13 -11.33 0.43
N PRO A 353 20.74 -11.69 -0.72
CA PRO A 353 21.19 -10.72 -1.71
C PRO A 353 20.05 -9.77 -2.11
N VAL A 354 20.37 -8.49 -2.31
CA VAL A 354 19.35 -7.45 -2.59
C VAL A 354 18.43 -7.78 -3.78
N ALA A 355 18.94 -8.46 -4.81
CA ALA A 355 18.16 -8.85 -6.00
C ALA A 355 17.21 -10.04 -5.77
N GLU A 356 17.34 -10.76 -4.66
CA GLU A 356 16.55 -11.95 -4.33
C GLU A 356 15.62 -11.72 -3.13
N ALA A 357 15.88 -10.69 -2.32
CA ALA A 357 15.07 -10.35 -1.16
C ALA A 357 13.64 -9.96 -1.56
N TRP A 358 12.68 -10.25 -0.68
CA TRP A 358 11.28 -9.84 -0.83
C TRP A 358 10.97 -8.83 0.25
N PHE A 359 10.23 -7.79 -0.09
CA PHE A 359 9.72 -6.79 0.84
C PHE A 359 8.20 -6.83 0.81
N ALA A 360 7.54 -6.07 1.68
CA ALA A 360 6.11 -5.91 1.68
C ALA A 360 5.77 -4.47 2.09
N GLN A 361 5.59 -3.63 1.06
CA GLN A 361 5.29 -2.22 1.21
C GLN A 361 6.32 -1.48 2.09
N PRO A 362 7.59 -1.38 1.67
CA PRO A 362 8.57 -0.58 2.40
C PRO A 362 8.11 0.88 2.44
N SER A 363 8.03 1.48 3.62
CA SER A 363 7.42 2.81 3.80
C SER A 363 8.30 3.82 4.55
N GLY A 364 9.38 3.38 5.18
CA GLY A 364 10.26 4.26 5.94
C GLY A 364 11.72 3.91 5.73
N LEU A 365 12.57 4.92 5.54
CA LEU A 365 14.02 4.79 5.38
C LEU A 365 14.77 5.67 6.36
N SER A 366 15.92 5.18 6.83
CA SER A 366 16.88 6.00 7.58
C SER A 366 18.29 5.42 7.50
N ALA A 367 19.24 6.23 7.04
CA ALA A 367 20.65 5.85 7.04
C ALA A 367 21.20 5.87 8.47
N SER A 368 22.02 4.89 8.82
CA SER A 368 22.76 4.91 10.08
C SER A 368 23.79 6.04 10.06
N ALA A 369 24.07 6.62 11.23
CA ALA A 369 25.00 7.74 11.37
C ALA A 369 26.45 7.41 10.91
N ASP A 370 26.84 6.13 10.96
CA ASP A 370 28.13 5.63 10.45
C ASP A 370 28.15 5.44 8.91
N GLY A 371 27.00 5.56 8.24
CA GLY A 371 26.85 5.36 6.80
C GLY A 371 26.99 3.91 6.34
N GLU A 372 26.95 2.93 7.25
CA GLU A 372 27.15 1.51 6.90
C GLU A 372 25.83 0.74 6.68
N ARG A 373 24.70 1.28 7.13
CA ARG A 373 23.38 0.63 7.03
C ARG A 373 22.30 1.59 6.56
N LEU A 374 21.35 1.06 5.80
CA LEU A 374 20.06 1.69 5.55
C LEU A 374 18.99 0.88 6.27
N TRP A 375 18.34 1.48 7.25
CA TRP A 375 17.18 0.88 7.94
C TRP A 375 15.92 1.07 7.10
N VAL A 376 15.06 0.06 7.14
CA VAL A 376 13.83 -0.01 6.36
C VAL A 376 12.68 -0.43 7.26
N ALA A 377 11.63 0.38 7.32
CA ALA A 377 10.32 -0.03 7.84
C ALA A 377 9.60 -0.81 6.71
N ASP A 378 9.38 -2.10 6.92
CA ASP A 378 8.73 -2.99 5.97
C ASP A 378 7.30 -3.27 6.48
N SER A 379 6.36 -2.45 6.04
CA SER A 379 5.12 -2.17 6.78
C SER A 379 4.18 -3.36 6.84
N GLU A 380 3.90 -4.01 5.70
CA GLU A 380 2.92 -5.10 5.64
C GLU A 380 3.44 -6.38 6.33
N THR A 381 4.76 -6.55 6.45
CA THR A 381 5.37 -7.64 7.25
C THR A 381 5.59 -7.26 8.72
N SER A 382 5.20 -6.04 9.11
CA SER A 382 5.43 -5.50 10.46
C SER A 382 6.88 -5.65 10.92
N ALA A 383 7.82 -5.41 10.01
CA ALA A 383 9.23 -5.73 10.21
C ALA A 383 10.14 -4.49 10.19
N LEU A 384 11.21 -4.57 10.97
CA LEU A 384 12.37 -3.68 10.85
C LEU A 384 13.46 -4.43 10.11
N ARG A 385 13.90 -3.89 8.98
CA ARG A 385 14.91 -4.51 8.12
C ARG A 385 16.07 -3.56 7.89
N ARG A 386 17.17 -4.11 7.38
CA ARG A 386 18.36 -3.34 7.05
C ARG A 386 19.03 -3.83 5.79
N ILE A 387 19.57 -2.87 5.03
CA ILE A 387 20.55 -3.14 3.99
C ILE A 387 21.93 -2.86 4.56
N GLU A 388 22.83 -3.83 4.42
CA GLU A 388 24.23 -3.68 4.85
C GLU A 388 25.21 -4.33 3.86
N ARG A 389 26.45 -3.84 3.85
CA ARG A 389 27.52 -4.39 3.00
C ARG A 389 28.16 -5.60 3.67
N THR A 390 28.30 -6.70 2.94
CA THR A 390 28.87 -7.95 3.45
C THR A 390 29.99 -8.49 2.56
N GLY A 391 30.94 -9.20 3.18
CA GLY A 391 32.05 -9.86 2.50
C GLY A 391 33.13 -8.92 1.95
N ALA A 392 34.22 -9.49 1.43
CA ALA A 392 35.35 -8.74 0.87
C ALA A 392 34.96 -7.89 -0.36
N GLY A 393 33.89 -8.27 -1.06
CA GLY A 393 33.35 -7.55 -2.22
C GLY A 393 32.37 -6.43 -1.89
N ARG A 394 32.05 -6.19 -0.60
CA ARG A 394 31.06 -5.18 -0.14
C ARG A 394 29.69 -5.27 -0.84
N ALA A 395 29.24 -6.49 -1.16
CA ALA A 395 27.94 -6.73 -1.75
C ALA A 395 26.83 -6.39 -0.74
N LEU A 396 25.76 -5.75 -1.21
CA LEU A 396 24.62 -5.41 -0.37
C LEU A 396 23.78 -6.65 -0.09
N GLN A 397 23.37 -6.82 1.16
CA GLN A 397 22.41 -7.83 1.59
C GLN A 397 21.30 -7.18 2.42
N VAL A 398 20.12 -7.78 2.33
CA VAL A 398 18.97 -7.47 3.17
C VAL A 398 18.95 -8.45 4.34
N ARG A 399 18.77 -7.92 5.54
CA ARG A 399 18.56 -8.70 6.76
C ARG A 399 17.37 -8.17 7.55
N THR A 400 16.62 -9.09 8.13
CA THR A 400 15.55 -8.77 9.07
C THR A 400 16.13 -8.63 10.47
N ALA A 401 15.83 -7.52 11.15
CA ALA A 401 16.19 -7.30 12.53
C ALA A 401 15.04 -7.71 13.47
N VAL A 402 13.80 -7.36 13.12
CA VAL A 402 12.58 -7.69 13.88
C VAL A 402 11.46 -7.99 12.87
N GLY A 403 10.55 -8.90 13.21
CA GLY A 403 9.42 -9.28 12.36
C GLY A 403 9.55 -10.70 11.82
N THR A 404 8.41 -11.36 11.57
CA THR A 404 8.38 -12.78 11.17
C THR A 404 7.51 -13.09 9.95
N GLY A 405 6.62 -12.18 9.54
CA GLY A 405 5.82 -12.34 8.31
C GLY A 405 4.59 -11.43 8.25
N LEU A 406 3.81 -11.58 7.17
CA LEU A 406 2.65 -10.74 6.83
C LEU A 406 1.48 -10.73 7.82
N PHE A 407 1.41 -11.72 8.73
CA PHE A 407 0.27 -11.90 9.64
C PHE A 407 0.68 -12.03 11.12
N ASP A 408 1.96 -11.80 11.42
CA ASP A 408 2.53 -11.94 12.76
C ASP A 408 2.91 -10.55 13.29
N PHE A 409 1.98 -9.93 14.01
CA PHE A 409 2.04 -8.53 14.42
C PHE A 409 1.41 -8.29 15.79
N GLY A 410 1.63 -7.12 16.38
CA GLY A 410 1.08 -6.74 17.69
C GLY A 410 2.02 -5.83 18.44
N HIS A 411 1.77 -5.59 19.72
CA HIS A 411 2.58 -4.72 20.58
C HIS A 411 3.30 -5.54 21.64
N ARG A 412 4.52 -6.00 21.33
CA ARG A 412 5.34 -6.77 22.28
C ARG A 412 6.78 -6.29 22.31
N ASP A 413 7.24 -5.88 23.49
CA ASP A 413 8.66 -5.60 23.79
C ASP A 413 9.43 -6.90 24.08
N GLY A 414 10.76 -6.82 24.08
CA GLY A 414 11.67 -7.92 24.42
C GLY A 414 12.69 -8.20 23.32
N SER A 415 13.32 -9.38 23.36
CA SER A 415 14.25 -9.84 22.33
C SER A 415 13.64 -9.71 20.93
N ALA A 416 14.45 -9.29 19.96
CA ALA A 416 14.05 -9.01 18.58
C ALA A 416 13.35 -10.19 17.87
N GLU A 417 13.70 -11.43 18.23
CA GLU A 417 13.04 -12.65 17.71
C GLU A 417 11.59 -12.79 18.19
N GLN A 418 11.24 -12.11 19.27
CA GLN A 418 9.92 -12.13 19.89
C GLN A 418 9.23 -10.78 19.77
N ALA A 419 9.93 -9.68 19.62
CA ALA A 419 9.28 -8.38 19.51
C ALA A 419 8.28 -8.34 18.34
N LEU A 420 7.17 -7.63 18.55
CA LEU A 420 6.14 -7.43 17.54
C LEU A 420 5.91 -5.93 17.35
N PHE A 421 5.74 -5.56 16.08
CA PHE A 421 5.21 -4.28 15.59
C PHE A 421 3.89 -4.51 14.88
N GLN A 422 3.21 -3.44 14.49
CA GLN A 422 2.01 -3.46 13.66
C GLN A 422 2.09 -2.30 12.66
N HIS A 423 2.28 -2.64 11.40
CA HIS A 423 2.37 -1.70 10.27
C HIS A 423 3.27 -0.46 10.52
N PRO A 424 4.57 -0.64 10.84
CA PRO A 424 5.44 0.48 11.12
C PRO A 424 5.76 1.28 9.84
N LEU A 425 5.36 2.56 9.78
CA LEU A 425 5.62 3.40 8.60
C LEU A 425 6.97 4.14 8.65
N GLY A 426 7.53 4.35 9.84
CA GLY A 426 8.69 5.22 10.03
C GLY A 426 9.84 4.56 10.78
N VAL A 427 11.07 4.85 10.35
CA VAL A 427 12.29 4.51 11.08
C VAL A 427 13.21 5.72 11.18
N THR A 428 13.93 5.83 12.30
CA THR A 428 14.89 6.90 12.54
C THR A 428 16.11 6.33 13.24
N ALA A 429 17.27 6.36 12.59
CA ALA A 429 18.53 6.01 13.23
C ALA A 429 18.83 6.98 14.39
N LEU A 430 19.19 6.41 15.54
CA LEU A 430 19.50 7.14 16.77
C LEU A 430 21.00 7.09 17.07
N PRO A 431 21.51 7.99 17.94
CA PRO A 431 22.87 7.88 18.46
C PRO A 431 23.13 6.53 19.14
N GLY A 432 24.36 6.02 18.98
CA GLY A 432 24.77 4.72 19.51
C GLY A 432 24.31 3.52 18.67
N GLY A 433 23.74 3.75 17.49
CA GLY A 433 23.32 2.67 16.57
C GLY A 433 21.93 2.11 16.83
N ARG A 434 21.22 2.61 17.85
CA ARG A 434 19.80 2.31 18.11
C ARG A 434 18.91 2.84 16.98
N VAL A 435 17.69 2.34 16.91
CA VAL A 435 16.73 2.71 15.87
C VAL A 435 15.37 2.96 16.49
N ALA A 436 14.82 4.17 16.33
CA ALA A 436 13.43 4.43 16.64
C ALA A 436 12.54 3.91 15.51
N VAL A 437 11.44 3.27 15.85
CA VAL A 437 10.43 2.74 14.92
C VAL A 437 9.10 3.38 15.27
N SER A 438 8.51 4.10 14.33
CA SER A 438 7.13 4.57 14.42
C SER A 438 6.21 3.40 14.14
N ASP A 439 5.78 2.74 15.21
CA ASP A 439 4.95 1.54 15.22
C ASP A 439 3.47 1.97 15.08
N THR A 440 3.11 2.31 13.84
CA THR A 440 1.99 3.18 13.50
C THR A 440 0.66 2.66 14.03
N TYR A 441 0.33 1.39 13.79
CA TYR A 441 -0.96 0.82 14.20
C TYR A 441 -0.99 0.38 15.66
N ASN A 442 0.15 0.30 16.33
CA ASN A 442 0.19 0.19 17.79
C ASN A 442 0.17 1.56 18.48
N ASN A 443 0.06 2.66 17.71
CA ASN A 443 0.01 4.01 18.26
C ASN A 443 1.20 4.34 19.19
N ALA A 444 2.39 3.84 18.82
CA ALA A 444 3.57 3.86 19.68
C ALA A 444 4.86 4.23 18.93
N LEU A 445 5.82 4.75 19.68
CA LEU A 445 7.20 4.89 19.25
C LEU A 445 8.03 3.83 19.98
N ARG A 446 8.69 2.98 19.22
CA ARG A 446 9.49 1.85 19.72
C ARG A 446 10.97 2.09 19.45
N CYS A 447 11.83 1.35 20.13
CA CYS A 447 13.28 1.42 19.96
C CYS A 447 13.87 0.03 19.85
N TYR A 448 14.61 -0.24 18.76
CA TYR A 448 15.45 -1.41 18.62
C TYR A 448 16.90 -1.05 18.95
N ASP A 449 17.53 -1.84 19.81
CA ASP A 449 18.95 -1.74 20.13
C ASP A 449 19.72 -2.94 19.54
N PRO A 450 20.56 -2.72 18.50
CA PRO A 450 21.34 -3.79 17.89
C PRO A 450 22.41 -4.41 18.80
N GLU A 451 22.84 -3.73 19.88
CA GLU A 451 23.87 -4.27 20.79
C GLU A 451 23.27 -5.33 21.72
N SER A 452 22.12 -5.04 22.31
CA SER A 452 21.40 -5.98 23.17
C SER A 452 20.49 -6.94 22.40
N GLY A 453 20.08 -6.59 21.18
CA GLY A 453 19.10 -7.33 20.40
C GLY A 453 17.67 -7.21 20.97
N GLU A 454 17.38 -6.12 21.67
CA GLU A 454 16.10 -5.90 22.36
C GLU A 454 15.29 -4.78 21.70
N VAL A 455 13.97 -4.91 21.78
CA VAL A 455 12.99 -3.90 21.42
C VAL A 455 12.27 -3.42 22.67
N THR A 456 12.15 -2.10 22.81
CA THR A 456 11.48 -1.46 23.94
C THR A 456 10.55 -0.36 23.48
N THR A 457 9.56 -0.01 24.32
CA THR A 457 8.66 1.12 24.04
C THR A 457 9.22 2.43 24.59
N LEU A 458 9.31 3.45 23.72
CA LEU A 458 9.73 4.80 24.09
C LEU A 458 8.54 5.68 24.45
N ALA A 459 7.44 5.55 23.72
CA ALA A 459 6.20 6.29 23.96
C ALA A 459 4.99 5.50 23.46
N THR A 460 3.86 5.69 24.14
CA THR A 460 2.53 5.20 23.77
C THR A 460 1.58 6.39 23.62
N ASP A 461 0.31 6.12 23.37
CA ASP A 461 -0.74 7.13 23.22
C ASP A 461 -0.40 8.17 22.14
N LEU A 462 0.30 7.76 21.09
CA LEU A 462 0.39 8.53 19.85
C LEU A 462 -0.86 8.25 19.02
N ARG A 463 -1.05 8.94 17.88
CA ARG A 463 -2.06 8.54 16.89
C ARG A 463 -1.43 8.39 15.53
N GLU A 464 -1.35 7.13 15.08
CA GLU A 464 -0.74 6.71 13.83
C GLU A 464 0.55 7.48 13.52
N PRO A 465 1.59 7.30 14.36
CA PRO A 465 2.86 7.95 14.11
C PRO A 465 3.43 7.46 12.76
N SER A 466 3.63 8.37 11.82
CA SER A 466 4.08 8.06 10.45
C SER A 466 5.60 8.22 10.28
N GLY A 467 6.23 9.02 11.14
CA GLY A 467 7.67 9.23 11.12
C GLY A 467 8.16 9.93 12.38
N ALA A 468 9.48 9.97 12.54
CA ALA A 468 10.12 10.72 13.59
C ALA A 468 11.44 11.31 13.11
N LEU A 469 11.92 12.36 13.79
CA LEU A 469 13.21 12.98 13.52
C LEU A 469 13.85 13.51 14.78
N LEU A 470 15.18 13.43 14.82
CA LEU A 470 15.98 13.99 15.90
C LEU A 470 16.03 15.53 15.81
N VAL A 471 15.90 16.17 16.96
CA VAL A 471 16.05 17.61 17.12
C VAL A 471 17.21 17.85 18.07
N ASP A 472 18.43 17.59 17.61
CA ASP A 472 19.62 17.90 18.42
C ASP A 472 19.81 19.42 18.50
N ASP A 473 19.87 19.93 19.74
CA ASP A 473 20.30 21.29 20.12
C ASP A 473 21.81 21.35 20.39
N HIS A 474 22.62 20.61 19.61
CA HIS A 474 24.08 20.68 19.71
C HIS A 474 24.64 21.92 19.00
N GLU A 475 24.17 23.10 19.39
CA GLU A 475 24.91 24.36 19.28
C GLU A 475 25.29 24.85 20.69
N GLY A 476 26.20 24.13 21.34
CA GLY A 476 27.13 24.71 22.32
C GLY A 476 26.72 24.78 23.80
N ARG A 477 26.04 23.79 24.37
CA ARG A 477 25.89 23.68 25.83
C ARG A 477 26.14 22.26 26.35
N ASP A 478 27.42 21.92 26.52
CA ASP A 478 27.86 20.73 27.24
C ASP A 478 27.50 20.86 28.73
N GLY A 479 26.38 20.25 29.13
CA GLY A 479 25.98 20.08 30.53
C GLY A 479 25.40 18.67 30.73
N PRO A 480 25.71 17.98 31.85
CA PRO A 480 25.17 16.65 32.11
C PRO A 480 23.66 16.73 32.35
N GLY A 481 22.87 15.95 31.60
CA GLY A 481 21.42 15.79 31.79
C GLY A 481 20.49 16.36 30.71
N GLN A 482 20.98 16.70 29.51
CA GLN A 482 20.11 17.03 28.37
C GLN A 482 19.96 15.81 27.46
N GLY A 483 18.85 15.08 27.60
CA GLY A 483 18.51 13.93 26.75
C GLY A 483 18.20 14.35 25.31
N THR A 484 18.39 13.43 24.38
CA THR A 484 18.04 13.59 22.96
C THR A 484 16.54 13.85 22.80
N GLU A 485 16.19 14.97 22.15
CA GLU A 485 14.80 15.27 21.79
C GLU A 485 14.45 14.66 20.43
N ILE A 486 13.27 14.06 20.35
CA ILE A 486 12.72 13.53 19.11
C ILE A 486 11.36 14.19 18.84
N VAL A 487 11.12 14.56 17.60
CA VAL A 487 9.80 14.99 17.12
C VAL A 487 9.17 13.83 16.38
N VAL A 488 7.93 13.52 16.74
CA VAL A 488 7.11 12.50 16.08
C VAL A 488 6.06 13.18 15.23
N VAL A 489 5.87 12.70 14.01
CA VAL A 489 4.77 13.09 13.13
C VAL A 489 3.57 12.22 13.50
N GLU A 490 2.56 12.79 14.16
CA GLU A 490 1.32 12.08 14.49
C GLU A 490 0.28 12.35 13.39
N SER A 491 0.15 11.44 12.43
CA SER A 491 -0.68 11.67 11.24
C SER A 491 -2.15 11.87 11.62
N ALA A 492 -2.72 10.93 12.37
CA ALA A 492 -4.10 10.97 12.84
C ALA A 492 -4.35 11.96 14.01
N ARG A 493 -3.33 12.71 14.46
CA ARG A 493 -3.51 13.89 15.33
C ARG A 493 -3.18 15.21 14.65
N HIS A 494 -2.84 15.17 13.36
CA HIS A 494 -2.65 16.35 12.54
C HIS A 494 -1.58 17.32 13.07
N ARG A 495 -0.51 16.79 13.69
CA ARG A 495 0.49 17.61 14.38
C ARG A 495 1.87 16.94 14.48
N LEU A 496 2.84 17.75 14.87
CA LEU A 496 4.14 17.30 15.35
C LEU A 496 4.15 17.27 16.89
N THR A 497 4.66 16.19 17.47
CA THR A 497 4.74 16.02 18.93
C THR A 497 6.19 15.87 19.38
N ARG A 498 6.64 16.74 20.27
CA ARG A 498 7.97 16.65 20.89
C ARG A 498 7.96 15.66 22.03
N LEU A 499 8.91 14.75 22.02
CA LEU A 499 9.18 13.80 23.08
C LEU A 499 10.64 13.91 23.49
N ARG A 500 10.88 13.85 24.81
CA ARG A 500 12.24 13.65 25.32
C ARG A 500 12.45 12.15 25.47
N LEU A 501 13.50 11.62 24.84
CA LEU A 501 13.83 10.22 24.99
C LEU A 501 14.21 9.96 26.46
N PRO A 502 13.50 9.06 27.17
CA PRO A 502 13.82 8.76 28.54
C PRO A 502 15.15 7.98 28.61
N GLU A 503 15.90 8.15 29.71
CA GLU A 503 17.10 7.34 29.97
C GLU A 503 16.75 5.86 30.21
N GLU A 504 15.53 5.59 30.69
CA GLU A 504 14.99 4.24 30.94
C GLU A 504 13.75 3.99 30.06
N ALA A 505 13.70 2.85 29.36
CA ALA A 505 12.56 2.50 28.51
C ALA A 505 11.32 2.12 29.32
N VAL A 506 10.13 2.43 28.79
CA VAL A 506 8.85 2.04 29.39
C VAL A 506 8.55 0.61 28.97
N ARG A 507 8.32 -0.28 29.94
CA ARG A 507 7.85 -1.64 29.65
C ARG A 507 6.33 -1.63 29.58
N VAL A 508 5.78 -2.08 28.46
CA VAL A 508 4.33 -2.20 28.24
C VAL A 508 3.88 -3.65 28.48
N GLU A 509 2.65 -3.85 28.95
CA GLU A 509 2.06 -5.19 29.01
C GLU A 509 1.91 -5.74 27.57
N PRO A 510 2.47 -6.92 27.28
CA PRO A 510 2.53 -7.40 25.91
C PRO A 510 1.14 -7.80 25.40
N VAL A 511 0.77 -7.30 24.23
CA VAL A 511 -0.42 -7.74 23.49
C VAL A 511 0.06 -8.27 22.14
N ALA A 512 0.06 -9.59 22.00
CA ALA A 512 0.37 -10.24 20.74
C ALA A 512 -0.93 -10.55 19.99
N HIS A 513 -1.00 -10.12 18.74
CA HIS A 513 -2.08 -10.49 17.85
C HIS A 513 -1.56 -11.43 16.77
N ARG A 514 -2.48 -12.16 16.16
CA ARG A 514 -2.21 -12.89 14.93
C ARG A 514 -3.53 -12.90 14.20
N THR A 515 -3.62 -12.22 13.07
CA THR A 515 -4.84 -12.31 12.28
C THR A 515 -4.92 -13.72 11.71
N GLN A 516 -5.86 -14.50 12.22
CA GLN A 516 -6.25 -15.76 11.61
C GLN A 516 -7.35 -15.46 10.60
N ARG A 517 -6.99 -15.28 9.32
CA ARG A 517 -7.99 -15.44 8.26
C ARG A 517 -8.57 -16.84 8.41
N SER A 518 -9.88 -17.00 8.28
CA SER A 518 -10.51 -18.32 8.36
C SER A 518 -9.84 -19.25 7.35
N ALA A 519 -9.18 -20.29 7.85
CA ALA A 519 -8.45 -21.21 6.99
C ALA A 519 -9.44 -21.91 6.05
N THR A 520 -9.08 -21.96 4.77
CA THR A 520 -9.83 -22.75 3.81
C THR A 520 -9.65 -24.21 4.16
N GLU A 521 -10.74 -24.91 4.46
CA GLU A 521 -10.70 -26.33 4.73
C GLU A 521 -10.49 -27.10 3.43
N VAL A 522 -9.36 -27.80 3.32
CA VAL A 522 -8.96 -28.57 2.13
C VAL A 522 -8.86 -30.05 2.46
N ALA A 523 -9.24 -30.90 1.51
CA ALA A 523 -9.13 -32.36 1.66
C ALA A 523 -7.64 -32.78 1.71
N PRO A 524 -7.30 -33.85 2.45
CA PRO A 524 -5.96 -34.42 2.40
C PRO A 524 -5.63 -34.98 1.00
N GLY A 525 -4.35 -34.91 0.63
CA GLY A 525 -3.85 -35.43 -0.65
C GLY A 525 -3.78 -34.39 -1.74
N GLU A 526 -4.45 -34.64 -2.88
CA GLU A 526 -4.40 -33.78 -4.06
C GLU A 526 -5.45 -32.67 -3.97
N LEU A 527 -5.00 -31.43 -4.13
CA LEU A 527 -5.81 -30.23 -4.20
C LEU A 527 -5.67 -29.62 -5.60
N LEU A 528 -6.80 -29.42 -6.29
CA LEU A 528 -6.84 -28.71 -7.57
C LEU A 528 -6.86 -27.21 -7.31
N LEU A 529 -5.72 -26.54 -7.49
CA LEU A 529 -5.62 -25.09 -7.50
C LEU A 529 -6.03 -24.57 -8.88
N GLU A 530 -6.97 -23.64 -8.95
CA GLU A 530 -7.47 -23.07 -10.21
C GLU A 530 -7.55 -21.56 -10.10
N VAL A 531 -6.79 -20.85 -10.92
CA VAL A 531 -6.92 -19.40 -11.09
C VAL A 531 -7.95 -19.13 -12.19
N VAL A 532 -9.10 -18.59 -11.80
CA VAL A 532 -10.20 -18.26 -12.71
C VAL A 532 -9.88 -16.93 -13.38
N PHE A 533 -9.65 -16.97 -14.69
CA PHE A 533 -9.42 -15.79 -15.51
C PHE A 533 -10.27 -15.84 -16.78
N GLN A 534 -11.08 -14.81 -16.97
CA GLN A 534 -11.82 -14.54 -18.19
C GLN A 534 -11.40 -13.17 -18.69
N ALA A 535 -10.88 -13.10 -19.92
CA ALA A 535 -10.52 -11.84 -20.55
C ALA A 535 -11.73 -10.88 -20.59
N PRO A 536 -11.55 -9.59 -20.31
CA PRO A 536 -12.61 -8.59 -20.42
C PRO A 536 -13.29 -8.58 -21.79
N GLY A 537 -14.52 -8.07 -21.85
CA GLY A 537 -15.24 -7.88 -23.11
C GLY A 537 -14.41 -7.04 -24.09
N GLY A 538 -14.26 -7.52 -25.32
CA GLY A 538 -13.42 -6.85 -26.32
C GLY A 538 -11.92 -7.08 -26.13
N GLN A 539 -11.50 -8.07 -25.32
CA GLN A 539 -10.10 -8.51 -25.21
C GLN A 539 -9.96 -10.03 -25.34
N LYS A 540 -8.74 -10.50 -25.63
CA LYS A 540 -8.39 -11.94 -25.65
C LYS A 540 -7.01 -12.20 -25.05
N LEU A 541 -6.79 -13.42 -24.55
CA LEU A 541 -5.43 -13.91 -24.31
C LEU A 541 -4.69 -13.97 -25.65
N ASP A 542 -3.48 -13.43 -25.68
CA ASP A 542 -2.65 -13.38 -26.88
C ASP A 542 -1.33 -14.12 -26.68
N ASP A 543 -1.29 -15.37 -27.15
CA ASP A 543 -0.12 -16.24 -27.01
C ASP A 543 0.91 -16.07 -28.15
N ARG A 544 0.76 -15.07 -29.03
CA ARG A 544 1.61 -14.89 -30.23
C ARG A 544 3.11 -14.81 -29.92
N TYR A 545 3.49 -14.29 -28.75
CA TYR A 545 4.88 -14.06 -28.35
C TYR A 545 5.33 -14.92 -27.16
N GLY A 546 4.54 -15.94 -26.80
CA GLY A 546 4.75 -16.77 -25.63
C GLY A 546 3.48 -16.89 -24.79
N PRO A 547 3.52 -17.65 -23.70
CA PRO A 547 2.36 -17.83 -22.84
C PRO A 547 1.88 -16.49 -22.27
N ALA A 548 0.61 -16.17 -22.48
CA ALA A 548 -0.01 -14.96 -21.93
C ALA A 548 -0.21 -15.04 -20.40
N THR A 549 0.05 -16.20 -19.79
CA THR A 549 -0.20 -16.47 -18.37
C THR A 549 1.04 -17.00 -17.65
N ARG A 550 1.10 -16.72 -16.35
CA ARG A 550 2.11 -17.24 -15.43
C ARG A 550 1.48 -17.59 -14.08
N LEU A 551 1.94 -18.67 -13.47
CA LEU A 551 1.52 -19.14 -12.16
C LEU A 551 2.74 -19.60 -11.35
N LEU A 552 2.97 -18.96 -10.20
CA LEU A 552 3.92 -19.38 -9.17
C LEU A 552 3.15 -19.90 -7.96
N VAL A 553 3.55 -21.05 -7.44
CA VAL A 553 2.95 -21.66 -6.24
C VAL A 553 4.05 -21.99 -5.25
N GLY A 554 3.87 -21.60 -3.99
CA GLY A 554 4.71 -21.96 -2.87
C GLY A 554 3.89 -22.09 -1.59
N SER A 555 4.56 -22.31 -0.46
CA SER A 555 3.89 -22.41 0.84
C SER A 555 4.75 -22.00 2.01
N THR A 556 4.09 -21.65 3.11
CA THR A 556 4.71 -21.55 4.43
C THR A 556 3.92 -22.43 5.42
N PRO A 557 4.56 -23.40 6.09
CA PRO A 557 5.95 -23.81 5.88
C PRO A 557 6.17 -24.42 4.48
N GLU A 558 7.42 -24.44 4.00
CA GLU A 558 7.75 -24.96 2.66
C GLU A 558 7.37 -26.45 2.51
N ASP A 559 7.41 -27.21 3.61
CA ASP A 559 7.06 -28.62 3.66
C ASP A 559 5.55 -28.90 3.68
N LEU A 560 4.69 -27.87 3.65
CA LEU A 560 3.25 -28.05 3.43
C LEU A 560 2.96 -28.69 2.08
N LEU A 561 3.75 -28.36 1.05
CA LEU A 561 3.61 -28.90 -0.31
C LEU A 561 4.62 -30.02 -0.54
N ALA A 562 4.13 -31.25 -0.72
CA ALA A 562 4.95 -32.36 -1.16
C ALA A 562 5.26 -32.28 -2.67
N GLU A 563 4.28 -31.83 -3.47
CA GLU A 563 4.42 -31.68 -4.93
C GLU A 563 3.61 -30.46 -5.43
N GLY A 564 4.00 -29.88 -6.56
CA GLY A 564 3.25 -28.82 -7.25
C GLY A 564 3.73 -27.38 -6.99
N ALA A 565 4.73 -27.19 -6.12
CA ALA A 565 5.41 -25.90 -5.96
C ALA A 565 6.24 -25.51 -7.20
N GLY A 566 6.50 -24.21 -7.39
CA GLY A 566 7.32 -23.65 -8.45
C GLY A 566 6.55 -22.82 -9.49
N THR A 567 7.23 -22.46 -10.58
CA THR A 567 6.67 -21.60 -11.64
C THR A 567 6.17 -22.43 -12.83
N GLY A 568 5.07 -22.01 -13.44
CA GLY A 568 4.52 -22.55 -14.69
C GLY A 568 3.63 -21.52 -15.38
N THR A 569 2.91 -21.93 -16.42
CA THR A 569 2.07 -21.05 -17.25
C THR A 569 0.59 -21.42 -17.17
N ASP A 570 0.28 -22.67 -16.86
CA ASP A 570 -1.10 -23.12 -16.70
C ASP A 570 -1.71 -22.48 -15.45
N LEU A 571 -2.89 -21.87 -15.60
CA LEU A 571 -3.67 -21.30 -14.50
C LEU A 571 -4.35 -22.38 -13.63
N THR A 572 -4.19 -23.65 -13.97
CA THR A 572 -4.69 -24.78 -13.18
C THR A 572 -3.54 -25.69 -12.80
N ARG A 573 -3.45 -26.09 -11.54
CA ARG A 573 -2.40 -26.98 -11.04
C ARG A 573 -2.91 -27.92 -9.96
N ALA A 574 -2.61 -29.21 -10.11
CA ALA A 574 -2.71 -30.16 -9.01
C ALA A 574 -1.52 -29.97 -8.06
N VAL A 575 -1.79 -29.68 -6.80
CA VAL A 575 -0.78 -29.64 -5.73
C VAL A 575 -1.04 -30.76 -4.73
N ARG A 576 0.02 -31.37 -4.19
CA ARG A 576 -0.10 -32.44 -3.21
C ARG A 576 0.31 -31.91 -1.84
N LEU A 577 -0.62 -31.93 -0.89
CA LEU A 577 -0.35 -31.58 0.49
C LEU A 577 0.45 -32.70 1.18
N ALA A 578 1.46 -32.34 1.96
CA ALA A 578 2.31 -33.31 2.65
C ALA A 578 1.59 -33.99 3.82
N ASP A 579 1.84 -35.29 3.98
CA ASP A 579 1.32 -36.05 5.12
C ASP A 579 1.93 -35.53 6.44
N GLY A 580 1.07 -35.20 7.41
CA GLY A 580 1.49 -34.78 8.76
C GLY A 580 1.55 -33.26 8.97
N VAL A 581 1.42 -32.45 7.92
CA VAL A 581 1.23 -30.99 8.03
C VAL A 581 -0.27 -30.69 7.96
N THR A 582 -0.85 -30.19 9.05
CA THR A 582 -2.32 -30.00 9.15
C THR A 582 -2.77 -28.58 8.83
N GLU A 583 -1.86 -27.62 8.78
CA GLU A 583 -2.14 -26.21 8.51
C GLU A 583 -0.94 -25.50 7.89
N GLY A 584 -1.21 -24.42 7.15
CA GLY A 584 -0.19 -23.54 6.61
C GLY A 584 -0.80 -22.50 5.68
N VAL A 585 0.03 -21.77 4.94
CA VAL A 585 -0.39 -20.76 3.95
C VAL A 585 0.13 -21.17 2.59
N LEU A 586 -0.75 -21.25 1.60
CA LEU A 586 -0.38 -21.35 0.20
C LEU A 586 -0.12 -19.95 -0.33
N HIS A 587 1.06 -19.74 -0.93
CA HIS A 587 1.41 -18.52 -1.65
C HIS A 587 1.23 -18.77 -3.13
N VAL A 588 0.26 -18.10 -3.74
CA VAL A 588 -0.05 -18.24 -5.16
C VAL A 588 0.10 -16.89 -5.80
N SER A 589 0.91 -16.78 -6.84
CA SER A 589 1.03 -15.58 -7.66
C SER A 589 0.63 -15.92 -9.08
N ALA A 590 -0.34 -15.19 -9.63
CA ALA A 590 -0.77 -15.39 -11.01
C ALA A 590 -0.74 -14.09 -11.80
N MET A 591 -0.42 -14.23 -13.07
CA MET A 591 -0.42 -13.16 -14.05
C MET A 591 -1.14 -13.65 -15.31
N ALA A 592 -1.96 -12.80 -15.91
CA ALA A 592 -2.59 -13.02 -17.20
C ALA A 592 -2.59 -11.73 -18.01
N ALA A 593 -2.13 -11.76 -19.25
CA ALA A 593 -2.15 -10.64 -20.16
C ALA A 593 -3.29 -10.83 -21.20
N SER A 594 -4.19 -9.86 -21.29
CA SER A 594 -5.20 -9.82 -22.35
C SER A 594 -5.02 -8.58 -23.22
N CYS A 595 -5.20 -8.74 -24.53
CA CYS A 595 -4.99 -7.67 -25.50
C CYS A 595 -6.29 -7.33 -26.21
N ASP A 596 -6.42 -6.05 -26.59
CA ASP A 596 -7.60 -5.52 -27.26
C ASP A 596 -7.94 -6.31 -28.53
N ASP A 597 -9.20 -6.73 -28.62
CA ASP A 597 -9.86 -7.37 -29.77
C ASP A 597 -11.33 -6.92 -29.84
N PRO A 598 -11.58 -5.62 -30.12
CA PRO A 598 -12.91 -5.00 -30.02
C PRO A 598 -13.97 -5.64 -30.92
N ASP A 599 -13.57 -6.42 -31.94
CA ASP A 599 -14.46 -7.04 -32.91
C ASP A 599 -14.48 -8.58 -32.88
N GLY A 600 -13.70 -9.22 -31.98
CA GLY A 600 -13.45 -10.68 -32.04
C GLY A 600 -12.96 -11.12 -33.42
N SER A 601 -12.18 -10.24 -34.05
CA SER A 601 -11.98 -10.21 -35.50
C SER A 601 -11.09 -11.36 -35.98
N ALA A 602 -11.44 -11.94 -37.14
CA ALA A 602 -10.67 -13.02 -37.77
C ALA A 602 -9.28 -12.55 -38.27
N GLU A 603 -9.10 -11.24 -38.43
CA GLU A 603 -7.84 -10.58 -38.79
C GLU A 603 -7.20 -10.00 -37.52
N PRO A 604 -5.97 -10.36 -37.16
CA PRO A 604 -5.35 -9.88 -35.93
C PRO A 604 -5.11 -8.37 -35.97
N VAL A 605 -5.49 -7.67 -34.90
CA VAL A 605 -5.07 -6.28 -34.65
C VAL A 605 -3.54 -6.22 -34.73
N GLU A 606 -3.02 -5.30 -35.54
CA GLU A 606 -1.58 -5.22 -35.87
C GLU A 606 -0.75 -4.82 -34.63
N TYR A 607 -1.32 -4.02 -33.72
CA TYR A 607 -0.70 -3.57 -32.46
C TYR A 607 -1.77 -3.41 -31.36
N PRO A 608 -2.34 -4.50 -30.81
CA PRO A 608 -3.31 -4.37 -29.74
C PRO A 608 -2.60 -3.92 -28.48
N ALA A 609 -3.20 -3.00 -27.72
CA ALA A 609 -2.72 -2.74 -26.36
C ALA A 609 -3.01 -3.98 -25.52
N CYS A 610 -2.02 -4.40 -24.75
CA CYS A 610 -2.12 -5.54 -23.85
C CYS A 610 -2.14 -5.04 -22.41
N HIS A 611 -3.06 -5.58 -21.63
CA HIS A 611 -3.33 -5.24 -20.25
C HIS A 611 -2.94 -6.44 -19.39
N VAL A 612 -2.15 -6.20 -18.35
CA VAL A 612 -1.68 -7.25 -17.45
C VAL A 612 -2.54 -7.27 -16.20
N HIS A 613 -3.12 -8.42 -15.90
CA HIS A 613 -3.83 -8.70 -14.65
C HIS A 613 -2.92 -9.54 -13.77
N GLN A 614 -2.70 -9.12 -12.54
CA GLN A 614 -1.82 -9.82 -11.61
C GLN A 614 -2.41 -9.80 -10.21
N GLN A 615 -2.24 -10.91 -9.50
CA GLN A 615 -2.58 -10.99 -8.08
C GLN A 615 -1.72 -12.02 -7.37
N ASP A 616 -1.33 -11.67 -6.15
CA ASP A 616 -0.71 -12.57 -5.19
C ASP A 616 -1.71 -12.92 -4.08
N TRP A 617 -1.89 -14.20 -3.79
CA TRP A 617 -2.74 -14.71 -2.71
C TRP A 617 -1.89 -15.42 -1.68
N GLY A 618 -1.98 -14.97 -0.43
CA GLY A 618 -1.67 -15.79 0.74
C GLY A 618 -2.95 -16.46 1.26
N VAL A 619 -3.14 -17.75 0.99
CA VAL A 619 -4.35 -18.51 1.35
C VAL A 619 -4.05 -19.43 2.54
N PRO A 620 -4.51 -19.10 3.76
CA PRO A 620 -4.41 -20.04 4.87
C PRO A 620 -5.28 -21.26 4.59
N VAL A 621 -4.69 -22.44 4.75
CA VAL A 621 -5.34 -23.73 4.54
C VAL A 621 -5.27 -24.57 5.81
N ARG A 622 -6.33 -25.34 6.06
CA ARG A 622 -6.40 -26.36 7.11
C ARG A 622 -6.83 -27.67 6.49
N VAL A 623 -6.06 -28.73 6.72
CA VAL A 623 -6.36 -30.05 6.18
C VAL A 623 -7.43 -30.71 7.04
N THR A 624 -8.61 -30.96 6.45
CA THR A 624 -9.72 -31.66 7.11
C THR A 624 -10.27 -32.76 6.21
N ALA A 625 -10.81 -33.82 6.80
CA ALA A 625 -11.33 -34.96 6.02
C ALA A 625 -12.51 -34.60 5.10
N SER A 626 -13.23 -33.51 5.41
CA SER A 626 -14.36 -32.97 4.65
C SER A 626 -14.03 -31.71 3.86
N GLY A 627 -12.76 -31.30 3.80
CA GLY A 627 -12.35 -30.10 3.09
C GLY A 627 -12.55 -30.22 1.58
N THR A 628 -12.47 -29.08 0.87
CA THR A 628 -12.60 -29.07 -0.59
C THR A 628 -11.37 -29.70 -1.26
N SER A 629 -11.58 -30.39 -2.38
CA SER A 629 -10.50 -30.83 -3.28
C SER A 629 -10.23 -29.85 -4.41
N ARG A 630 -10.94 -28.71 -4.45
CA ARG A 630 -10.76 -27.62 -5.42
C ARG A 630 -10.65 -26.27 -4.72
N LEU A 631 -9.62 -25.51 -5.06
CA LEU A 631 -9.37 -24.16 -4.57
C LEU A 631 -9.39 -23.16 -5.75
N PRO A 632 -10.54 -22.53 -6.03
CA PRO A 632 -10.62 -21.49 -7.05
C PRO A 632 -10.09 -20.15 -6.50
N LEU A 633 -9.26 -19.45 -7.28
CA LEU A 633 -8.79 -18.09 -7.01
C LEU A 633 -9.19 -17.22 -8.19
N VAL A 634 -10.17 -16.35 -8.00
CA VAL A 634 -10.69 -15.51 -9.09
C VAL A 634 -9.73 -14.34 -9.32
N LEU A 635 -9.10 -14.30 -10.50
CA LEU A 635 -8.32 -13.17 -10.96
C LEU A 635 -9.22 -12.16 -11.70
N ALA A 636 -10.02 -12.66 -12.65
CA ALA A 636 -11.06 -11.89 -13.33
C ALA A 636 -12.16 -12.82 -13.86
N GLY A 637 -13.43 -12.44 -13.69
CA GLY A 637 -14.59 -13.20 -14.18
C GLY A 637 -15.39 -13.88 -13.07
N MET A 638 -16.13 -14.93 -13.42
CA MET A 638 -17.03 -15.65 -12.50
C MET A 638 -16.65 -17.13 -12.38
N ASP A 639 -16.56 -17.65 -11.15
CA ASP A 639 -16.36 -19.09 -10.94
C ASP A 639 -17.62 -19.89 -11.31
N SER A 640 -17.58 -20.57 -12.45
CA SER A 640 -18.68 -21.40 -12.96
C SER A 640 -18.67 -22.84 -12.40
N GLY A 641 -17.62 -23.24 -11.68
CA GLY A 641 -17.44 -24.59 -11.15
C GLY A 641 -18.23 -24.90 -9.87
N ALA A 642 -18.69 -23.87 -9.14
CA ALA A 642 -19.46 -24.04 -7.91
C ALA A 642 -20.82 -24.75 -8.12
N ALA A 643 -21.41 -24.64 -9.32
CA ALA A 643 -22.72 -25.22 -9.63
C ALA A 643 -22.71 -26.76 -9.79
N ALA A 644 -21.53 -27.40 -9.89
CA ALA A 644 -21.41 -28.83 -10.13
C ALA A 644 -21.21 -29.68 -8.86
N ALA A 645 -20.87 -29.06 -7.72
CA ALA A 645 -20.52 -29.77 -6.49
C ALA A 645 -21.75 -30.21 -5.64
N ASP A 646 -22.91 -29.59 -5.84
CA ASP A 646 -24.12 -29.82 -5.04
C ASP A 646 -25.22 -30.64 -5.75
N ALA A 647 -24.90 -31.35 -6.84
CA ALA A 647 -25.82 -32.31 -7.41
C ALA A 647 -25.72 -33.64 -6.63
N PRO A 648 -26.74 -34.05 -5.83
CA PRO A 648 -26.74 -35.38 -5.26
C PRO A 648 -26.82 -36.38 -6.42
N SER A 649 -25.86 -37.30 -6.45
CA SER A 649 -25.79 -38.44 -7.37
C SER A 649 -27.04 -39.30 -7.38
#